data_AF-A0AAN0SK48-F1
#
_entry.id   AF-A0AAN0SK48-F1
#
_cell.length_a   1.000
_cell.length_b   1.000
_cell.length_c   1.000
_cell.angle_alpha   90.00
_cell.angle_beta   90.00
_cell.angle_gamma   90.00
#
_symmetry.space_group_name_H-M   'P 1'
#
loop_
_entity.id
_entity.type
_entity.pdbx_description
1 polymer ?
#
loop_
_entity_poly.entity_id
_entity_poly.type
_entity_poly.pdbx_seq_one_letter_code
_entity_poly.pdbx_strand_id
1 'polypeptide(L)'
;MRLRKSFFVSILAAFMVLVILSGCAQPSLVPSSEKITAEIHLTLNFPFTKAFQDELPISKFQVRVLNSSGTVIYSGEFTSSEISITVQTYPGVHTIEVEAYTDNSELYDQETKIMEGSSQVNLRDGANDVFIALEFLSGQFSLNVSLNPDAPYIIESSEIQMVHSANNSELNFDHTVNSTGDIYTIVDLEPGVWHIVYSATLININDNTVTNLQEEFDATIYPARMSEINFSVGDDLVSINPQITITASLPYLPPVSNLTASLENEEIVLSWDYDIENAVFMVYKKYVSENFWRYVGETTEKFFSIPLVQGDEEIEMVGVNAVANGMESGITYVDLTYIVDFEDGIPVDWILGGDALPFVQDTVFYEGNHALQFGDIEDDQQSWFEFTVNYNTPVTLSFWVKVSSEEDYDYFRFYVDNEPWYALSGEVDWTPLAYLLPPGEHTIRFAYKKDSSVSEGYDTAWVDYIIIQPEEQISVTSAQIIADNETHVVGRIGYIDVQVVDESGVPIPGVNVQLLYQESDGNWYLLSDVITGEDSFTTDSNGIAKIRICPAQSGTVTFKARLVENPSIETQFDVTFQGLNWLFLVWMCADNNLESFALNDLNEMLNSNENVSVVVIFDGSSQSDWIYVLNEEGEWEGVPMVAEIDSGNISELITYMEYASNLEASNRAIILWDHGSAWLYDAKASYSPRGICFDDTSGNYITTPELRQALEEYNSYGFPRIDILGMDACLMGSIEVLYELRGLVDYIVASSFTEPGDGWNYSFLANIISSDDALDVGMKIVDAYRNFYNETFWEDYGLSLAVYDVNQVTGVTDSLNSLASRLVSIMDDSLRSTINSFYPGLMQYYPDYNLLVDLNDCAISMQAYINNSDVQTYANEVSQSLEQLVIYEYAEKSGTSIENPVSIFMPDDPNFLTYLGIDYSSLLFSQELSWSDFLESWHQSGDVLSYKSESTVSLDNSLKKKELKSPFLSFRKLIRDLSE
;
A
#
# COMPACT_ATOMS: atom_id res chain seq x y z
N MET A 1 24.79 -17.85 67.69
CA MET A 1 23.99 -17.68 66.45
C MET A 1 24.85 -18.11 65.26
N ARG A 2 24.34 -18.64 64.14
CA ARG A 2 23.06 -19.30 63.77
C ARG A 2 23.46 -20.29 62.66
N LEU A 3 23.26 -21.59 62.83
CA LEU A 3 22.11 -22.39 62.35
C LEU A 3 21.92 -22.44 60.83
N ARG A 4 21.85 -23.68 60.29
CA ARG A 4 21.46 -24.11 58.93
C ARG A 4 22.39 -23.74 57.77
N LYS A 5 23.41 -24.59 57.56
CA LYS A 5 24.16 -24.73 56.30
C LYS A 5 24.10 -26.17 55.74
N SER A 6 22.95 -26.85 55.96
CA SER A 6 22.80 -28.32 55.83
C SER A 6 21.37 -28.74 55.44
N PHE A 7 20.83 -28.17 54.35
CA PHE A 7 19.51 -28.56 53.83
C PHE A 7 19.40 -28.61 52.30
N PHE A 8 20.26 -27.88 51.56
CA PHE A 8 20.17 -27.79 50.09
C PHE A 8 21.04 -28.79 49.30
N VAL A 9 22.09 -29.36 49.91
CA VAL A 9 22.97 -30.34 49.21
C VAL A 9 22.39 -31.77 49.25
N SER A 10 21.52 -32.07 50.22
CA SER A 10 20.95 -33.41 50.40
C SER A 10 19.74 -33.73 49.52
N ILE A 11 19.12 -32.72 48.89
CA ILE A 11 17.93 -32.90 48.04
C ILE A 11 18.33 -33.24 46.60
N LEU A 12 19.31 -32.53 46.03
CA LEU A 12 19.83 -32.81 44.68
C LEU A 12 20.40 -34.23 44.54
N ALA A 13 21.10 -34.71 45.57
CA ALA A 13 21.68 -36.06 45.57
C ALA A 13 20.64 -37.18 45.76
N ALA A 14 19.43 -36.89 46.23
CA ALA A 14 18.37 -37.88 46.42
C ALA A 14 17.57 -38.13 45.13
N PHE A 15 17.31 -37.08 44.34
CA PHE A 15 16.56 -37.19 43.09
C PHE A 15 17.33 -37.99 42.02
N MET A 16 18.65 -37.80 41.92
CA MET A 16 19.46 -38.41 40.85
C MET A 16 19.74 -39.92 41.03
N VAL A 17 19.38 -40.51 42.17
CA VAL A 17 19.56 -41.95 42.46
C VAL A 17 18.26 -42.75 42.31
N LEU A 18 17.10 -42.09 42.43
CA LEU A 18 15.78 -42.72 42.28
C LEU A 18 15.42 -43.02 40.80
N VAL A 19 16.14 -42.43 39.85
CA VAL A 19 15.89 -42.56 38.39
C VAL A 19 16.51 -43.84 37.78
N ILE A 20 17.39 -44.57 38.50
CA ILE A 20 18.23 -45.63 37.90
C ILE A 20 17.96 -47.05 38.44
N LEU A 21 17.24 -47.24 39.56
CA LEU A 21 17.10 -48.57 40.20
C LEU A 21 15.74 -48.90 40.88
N SER A 22 14.60 -48.84 40.16
CA SER A 22 13.42 -49.67 40.50
C SER A 22 12.31 -49.65 39.43
N GLY A 23 11.80 -50.83 39.03
CA GLY A 23 10.73 -51.00 38.03
C GLY A 23 11.32 -51.25 36.63
N CYS A 24 11.36 -52.44 36.04
CA CYS A 24 10.70 -53.74 36.31
C CYS A 24 9.18 -53.77 36.11
N ALA A 25 8.74 -54.77 35.34
CA ALA A 25 7.39 -55.11 34.90
C ALA A 25 6.76 -54.19 33.82
N GLN A 26 6.61 -54.73 32.60
CA GLN A 26 5.48 -54.35 31.76
C GLN A 26 4.19 -54.75 32.49
N PRO A 27 3.14 -53.92 32.52
CA PRO A 27 1.81 -54.37 32.87
C PRO A 27 1.34 -55.40 31.82
N SER A 28 0.90 -56.58 32.26
CA SER A 28 0.12 -57.45 31.39
C SER A 28 -1.27 -56.81 31.22
N LEU A 29 -1.50 -56.14 30.09
CA LEU A 29 -2.82 -55.62 29.74
C LEU A 29 -3.81 -56.79 29.66
N VAL A 30 -4.65 -56.90 30.68
CA VAL A 30 -5.86 -57.72 30.62
C VAL A 30 -6.86 -56.89 29.81
N PRO A 31 -7.34 -57.36 28.64
CA PRO A 31 -8.29 -56.59 27.85
C PRO A 31 -9.56 -56.36 28.67
N SER A 32 -10.00 -55.10 28.73
CA SER A 32 -11.24 -54.71 29.41
C SER A 32 -12.44 -55.37 28.73
N SER A 33 -13.31 -56.01 29.51
CA SER A 33 -14.56 -56.60 29.00
C SER A 33 -15.65 -55.56 28.70
N GLU A 34 -15.35 -54.28 28.86
CA GLU A 34 -16.25 -53.16 28.63
C GLU A 34 -16.03 -52.62 27.22
N LYS A 35 -17.12 -52.34 26.50
CA LYS A 35 -17.06 -51.68 25.20
C LYS A 35 -16.73 -50.21 25.38
N ILE A 36 -15.78 -49.70 24.61
CA ILE A 36 -15.58 -48.26 24.47
C ILE A 36 -16.54 -47.70 23.42
N THR A 37 -17.01 -46.48 23.64
CA THR A 37 -17.69 -45.67 22.62
C THR A 37 -16.65 -44.72 22.05
N ALA A 38 -16.43 -44.79 20.73
CA ALA A 38 -15.64 -43.82 19.99
C ALA A 38 -16.57 -42.95 19.15
N GLU A 39 -16.33 -41.65 19.15
CA GLU A 39 -16.93 -40.69 18.22
C GLU A 39 -15.86 -40.36 17.18
N ILE A 40 -16.16 -40.59 15.90
CA ILE A 40 -15.21 -40.41 14.80
C ILE A 40 -15.79 -39.32 13.91
N HIS A 41 -15.05 -38.21 13.78
CA HIS A 41 -15.33 -37.19 12.78
C HIS A 41 -14.39 -37.40 11.60
N LEU A 42 -14.95 -37.53 10.41
CA LEU A 42 -14.26 -37.54 9.13
C LEU A 42 -14.59 -36.23 8.40
N THR A 43 -13.57 -35.57 7.88
CA THR A 43 -13.71 -34.46 6.93
C THR A 43 -13.05 -34.90 5.63
N LEU A 44 -13.84 -34.97 4.56
CA LEU A 44 -13.42 -35.46 3.26
C LEU A 44 -13.24 -34.29 2.29
N ASN A 45 -12.01 -33.80 2.16
CA ASN A 45 -11.69 -32.67 1.29
C ASN A 45 -11.29 -33.19 -0.10
N PHE A 46 -12.06 -32.80 -1.12
CA PHE A 46 -11.77 -33.09 -2.52
C PHE A 46 -11.69 -31.78 -3.32
N PRO A 47 -10.60 -31.52 -4.06
CA PRO A 47 -10.60 -30.48 -5.08
C PRO A 47 -11.44 -30.95 -6.28
N PHE A 48 -12.59 -30.31 -6.49
CA PHE A 48 -13.34 -30.48 -7.73
C PHE A 48 -12.49 -29.94 -8.90
N THR A 49 -12.12 -30.82 -9.82
CA THR A 49 -11.30 -30.48 -10.99
C THR A 49 -12.16 -30.60 -12.25
N LYS A 50 -12.23 -29.53 -13.06
CA LYS A 50 -13.00 -29.43 -14.32
C LYS A 50 -12.54 -30.37 -15.44
N ALA A 51 -11.66 -31.34 -15.15
CA ALA A 51 -10.97 -32.17 -16.14
C ALA A 51 -11.84 -33.26 -16.79
N PHE A 52 -13.05 -33.51 -16.26
CA PHE A 52 -14.03 -34.43 -16.82
C PHE A 52 -15.29 -33.66 -17.21
N GLN A 53 -15.88 -33.99 -18.35
CA GLN A 53 -17.14 -33.37 -18.77
C GLN A 53 -18.23 -33.73 -17.76
N ASP A 54 -18.89 -32.69 -17.26
CA ASP A 54 -19.75 -32.67 -16.08
C ASP A 54 -19.01 -33.06 -14.78
N GLU A 55 -19.05 -32.15 -13.79
CA GLU A 55 -18.52 -32.39 -12.44
C GLU A 55 -19.18 -33.66 -11.86
N LEU A 56 -18.48 -34.80 -11.85
CA LEU A 56 -19.05 -36.08 -11.41
C LEU A 56 -19.57 -35.93 -9.97
N PRO A 57 -20.90 -35.84 -9.76
CA PRO A 57 -21.42 -35.44 -8.47
C PRO A 57 -21.32 -36.65 -7.56
N ILE A 58 -20.55 -36.53 -6.47
CA ILE A 58 -20.52 -37.56 -5.44
C ILE A 58 -21.87 -37.53 -4.73
N SER A 59 -22.77 -38.42 -5.14
CA SER A 59 -24.12 -38.50 -4.60
C SER A 59 -24.13 -39.07 -3.18
N LYS A 60 -23.19 -39.98 -2.90
CA LYS A 60 -22.92 -40.48 -1.54
C LYS A 60 -21.48 -40.92 -1.34
N PHE A 61 -21.09 -40.89 -0.07
CA PHE A 61 -19.99 -41.65 0.51
C PHE A 61 -20.55 -42.87 1.23
N GLN A 62 -20.00 -44.06 0.99
CA GLN A 62 -20.18 -45.21 1.86
C GLN A 62 -18.97 -45.31 2.80
N VAL A 63 -19.20 -45.21 4.10
CA VAL A 63 -18.16 -45.35 5.13
C VAL A 63 -18.36 -46.65 5.88
N ARG A 64 -17.33 -47.50 5.89
CA ARG A 64 -17.31 -48.77 6.65
C ARG A 64 -16.21 -48.73 7.70
N VAL A 65 -16.51 -49.20 8.91
CA VAL A 65 -15.49 -49.45 9.94
C VAL A 65 -15.43 -50.95 10.17
N LEU A 66 -14.27 -51.53 9.88
CA LEU A 66 -13.99 -52.95 9.93
C LEU A 66 -13.12 -53.23 11.14
N ASN A 67 -13.39 -54.33 11.83
CA ASN A 67 -12.44 -54.87 12.79
C ASN A 67 -11.28 -55.60 12.06
N SER A 68 -10.17 -55.92 12.74
CA SER A 68 -8.95 -56.44 12.07
C SER A 68 -9.06 -57.82 11.42
N SER A 69 -10.23 -58.47 11.48
CA SER A 69 -10.54 -59.63 10.64
C SER A 69 -11.29 -59.27 9.36
N GLY A 70 -11.38 -57.97 9.02
CA GLY A 70 -12.16 -57.47 7.89
C GLY A 70 -13.67 -57.51 8.12
N THR A 71 -14.14 -57.65 9.37
CA THR A 71 -15.58 -57.70 9.64
C THR A 71 -16.10 -56.29 9.90
N VAL A 72 -16.95 -55.79 9.01
CA VAL A 72 -17.66 -54.52 9.13
C VAL A 72 -18.47 -54.49 10.44
N ILE A 73 -18.06 -53.66 11.40
CA ILE A 73 -18.77 -53.42 12.67
C ILE A 73 -19.64 -52.15 12.63
N TYR A 74 -19.39 -51.27 11.66
CA TYR A 74 -20.21 -50.11 11.33
C TYR A 74 -20.23 -49.93 9.82
N SER A 75 -21.40 -49.59 9.26
CA SER A 75 -21.52 -49.07 7.89
C SER A 75 -22.57 -47.97 7.90
N GLY A 76 -22.32 -46.90 7.14
CA GLY A 76 -23.23 -45.79 6.95
C GLY A 76 -23.02 -45.15 5.59
N GLU A 77 -24.09 -44.59 5.03
CA GLU A 77 -24.09 -43.85 3.77
C GLU A 77 -24.43 -42.38 4.04
N PHE A 78 -23.68 -41.48 3.42
CA PHE A 78 -23.68 -40.05 3.74
C PHE A 78 -23.63 -39.20 2.48
N THR A 79 -24.47 -38.17 2.40
CA THR A 79 -24.48 -37.18 1.30
C THR A 79 -23.73 -35.89 1.69
N SER A 80 -22.73 -36.01 2.57
CA SER A 80 -21.98 -34.91 3.19
C SER A 80 -20.51 -35.31 3.27
N SER A 81 -19.61 -34.38 2.97
CA SER A 81 -18.15 -34.53 3.15
C SER A 81 -17.72 -34.47 4.61
N GLU A 82 -18.50 -33.79 5.47
CA GLU A 82 -18.38 -33.90 6.93
C GLU A 82 -19.26 -35.06 7.42
N ILE A 83 -18.63 -36.06 8.03
CA ILE A 83 -19.27 -37.31 8.47
C ILE A 83 -18.92 -37.56 9.94
N SER A 84 -19.94 -37.70 10.78
CA SER A 84 -19.78 -37.93 12.23
C SER A 84 -20.46 -39.23 12.65
N ILE A 85 -19.68 -40.21 13.15
CA ILE A 85 -20.18 -41.56 13.47
C ILE A 85 -19.79 -41.99 14.88
N THR A 86 -20.71 -42.67 15.57
CA THR A 86 -20.48 -43.21 16.92
C THR A 86 -20.43 -44.74 16.88
N VAL A 87 -19.29 -45.34 17.27
CA VAL A 87 -19.04 -46.78 17.18
C VAL A 87 -18.77 -47.38 18.57
N GLN A 88 -19.42 -48.51 18.90
CA GLN A 88 -19.21 -49.25 20.15
C GLN A 88 -18.48 -50.58 19.96
N THR A 89 -17.22 -50.65 20.40
CA THR A 89 -16.30 -51.75 20.06
C THR A 89 -15.33 -52.11 21.21
N TYR A 90 -14.45 -53.09 21.01
CA TYR A 90 -13.49 -53.63 21.98
C TYR A 90 -12.03 -53.47 21.51
N PRO A 91 -11.04 -53.26 22.42
CA PRO A 91 -9.61 -53.16 22.06
C PRO A 91 -9.06 -54.25 21.12
N GLY A 92 -8.13 -53.91 20.20
CA GLY A 92 -7.65 -54.78 19.11
C GLY A 92 -6.98 -54.00 17.96
N VAL A 93 -7.19 -54.39 16.69
CA VAL A 93 -6.76 -53.66 15.44
C VAL A 93 -7.99 -53.44 14.49
N HIS A 94 -8.13 -52.39 13.66
CA HIS A 94 -9.34 -51.98 12.86
C HIS A 94 -9.00 -51.80 11.35
N THR A 95 -9.93 -51.26 10.55
CA THR A 95 -9.73 -50.41 9.34
C THR A 95 -10.96 -49.48 9.18
N ILE A 96 -10.80 -48.27 8.65
CA ILE A 96 -11.89 -47.43 8.11
C ILE A 96 -11.75 -47.42 6.60
N GLU A 97 -12.82 -47.71 5.88
CA GLU A 97 -12.93 -47.60 4.41
C GLU A 97 -13.91 -46.48 4.06
N VAL A 98 -13.58 -45.71 3.02
CA VAL A 98 -14.43 -44.66 2.44
C VAL A 98 -14.49 -44.87 0.95
N GLU A 99 -15.69 -45.00 0.41
CA GLU A 99 -15.96 -45.17 -1.02
C GLU A 99 -16.84 -44.02 -1.52
N ALA A 100 -16.51 -43.41 -2.64
CA ALA A 100 -17.33 -42.37 -3.27
C ALA A 100 -18.12 -42.95 -4.46
N TYR A 101 -19.40 -42.62 -4.53
CA TYR A 101 -20.33 -43.05 -5.56
C TYR A 101 -20.95 -41.86 -6.28
N THR A 102 -21.30 -42.03 -7.55
CA THR A 102 -22.09 -41.08 -8.33
C THR A 102 -23.38 -41.71 -8.85
N ASP A 103 -24.46 -40.91 -8.78
CA ASP A 103 -25.76 -41.19 -9.40
C ASP A 103 -25.98 -40.31 -10.64
N ASN A 104 -24.93 -40.06 -11.44
CA ASN A 104 -25.11 -39.44 -12.76
C ASN A 104 -25.82 -40.42 -13.71
N SER A 105 -27.15 -40.45 -13.60
CA SER A 105 -28.06 -41.29 -14.39
C SER A 105 -28.11 -40.99 -15.90
N GLU A 106 -27.40 -39.96 -16.36
CA GLU A 106 -27.23 -39.65 -17.78
C GLU A 106 -25.98 -40.33 -18.38
N LEU A 107 -25.00 -40.68 -17.53
CA LEU A 107 -23.79 -41.45 -17.90
C LEU A 107 -23.85 -42.93 -17.47
N TYR A 108 -24.58 -43.27 -16.40
CA TYR A 108 -24.62 -44.61 -15.82
C TYR A 108 -26.05 -45.09 -15.54
N ASP A 109 -26.42 -46.27 -16.03
CA ASP A 109 -27.72 -46.93 -15.74
C ASP A 109 -27.92 -47.28 -14.25
N GLN A 110 -26.84 -47.25 -13.44
CA GLN A 110 -26.83 -47.59 -12.01
C GLN A 110 -25.77 -46.77 -11.22
N GLU A 111 -26.01 -46.62 -9.92
CA GLU A 111 -25.11 -46.04 -8.92
C GLU A 111 -23.68 -46.59 -9.04
N THR A 112 -22.71 -45.74 -9.38
CA THR A 112 -21.35 -46.17 -9.81
C THR A 112 -20.28 -45.70 -8.84
N LYS A 113 -19.41 -46.60 -8.36
CA LYS A 113 -18.25 -46.28 -7.51
C LYS A 113 -17.15 -45.62 -8.36
N ILE A 114 -16.66 -44.47 -7.91
CA ILE A 114 -15.61 -43.69 -8.61
C ILE A 114 -14.35 -43.44 -7.77
N MET A 115 -14.37 -43.72 -6.45
CA MET A 115 -13.17 -43.63 -5.60
C MET A 115 -13.23 -44.63 -4.44
N GLU A 116 -12.07 -45.10 -3.98
CA GLU A 116 -11.90 -45.93 -2.79
C GLU A 116 -10.65 -45.50 -2.01
N GLY A 117 -10.77 -45.38 -0.69
CA GLY A 117 -9.65 -45.09 0.22
C GLY A 117 -9.82 -45.84 1.55
N SER A 118 -8.70 -46.20 2.20
CA SER A 118 -8.71 -46.91 3.49
C SER A 118 -7.64 -46.41 4.46
N SER A 119 -7.90 -46.54 5.76
CA SER A 119 -7.01 -46.11 6.85
C SER A 119 -7.05 -47.08 8.03
N GLN A 120 -5.89 -47.51 8.54
CA GLN A 120 -5.82 -48.60 9.53
C GLN A 120 -5.77 -48.11 10.99
N VAL A 121 -6.95 -48.06 11.63
CA VAL A 121 -7.12 -47.76 13.07
C VAL A 121 -6.98 -49.04 13.93
N ASN A 122 -7.37 -49.03 15.22
CA ASN A 122 -7.40 -50.22 16.12
C ASN A 122 -8.83 -50.69 16.56
N LEU A 123 -9.06 -52.00 16.89
CA LEU A 123 -10.23 -52.76 17.52
C LEU A 123 -10.83 -54.05 16.74
N ARG A 124 -10.81 -55.34 17.27
CA ARG A 124 -10.96 -56.73 16.60
C ARG A 124 -12.34 -57.49 16.70
N ASP A 125 -12.77 -58.67 16.13
CA ASP A 125 -12.42 -59.86 15.21
C ASP A 125 -13.79 -60.58 14.75
N GLY A 126 -14.10 -61.59 13.87
CA GLY A 126 -13.58 -62.48 12.75
C GLY A 126 -14.46 -63.77 12.49
N ALA A 127 -14.57 -64.57 11.39
CA ALA A 127 -14.16 -64.74 9.94
C ALA A 127 -14.90 -66.02 9.32
N ASN A 128 -14.98 -66.55 8.05
CA ASN A 128 -14.88 -66.23 6.58
C ASN A 128 -15.39 -67.45 5.68
N ASP A 129 -15.80 -67.33 4.38
CA ASP A 129 -15.88 -68.41 3.30
C ASP A 129 -16.24 -67.89 1.83
N VAL A 130 -16.28 -68.74 0.76
CA VAL A 130 -15.68 -68.49 -0.62
C VAL A 130 -16.58 -68.30 -1.90
N PHE A 131 -16.07 -67.63 -2.96
CA PHE A 131 -16.77 -67.03 -4.16
C PHE A 131 -16.04 -67.14 -5.55
N ILE A 132 -16.72 -66.79 -6.66
CA ILE A 132 -16.08 -66.35 -7.94
C ILE A 132 -16.13 -64.81 -8.02
N ALA A 133 -15.03 -64.15 -8.36
CA ALA A 133 -14.94 -62.69 -8.47
C ALA A 133 -14.09 -62.23 -9.68
N LEU A 134 -14.53 -61.13 -10.29
CA LEU A 134 -13.77 -60.30 -11.23
C LEU A 134 -13.43 -59.01 -10.48
N GLU A 135 -12.15 -58.75 -10.23
CA GLU A 135 -11.71 -57.61 -9.44
C GLU A 135 -10.70 -56.77 -10.23
N PHE A 136 -11.06 -55.52 -10.53
CA PHE A 136 -10.16 -54.50 -11.07
C PHE A 136 -9.74 -53.61 -9.90
N LEU A 137 -8.46 -53.67 -9.49
CA LEU A 137 -7.97 -52.96 -8.31
C LEU A 137 -6.53 -52.47 -8.56
N SER A 138 -6.26 -51.19 -8.29
CA SER A 138 -4.92 -50.59 -8.38
C SER A 138 -4.16 -50.86 -9.70
N GLY A 139 -4.84 -50.79 -10.85
CA GLY A 139 -4.25 -51.05 -12.18
C GLY A 139 -4.03 -52.54 -12.51
N GLN A 140 -4.50 -53.46 -11.67
CA GLN A 140 -4.40 -54.91 -11.87
C GLN A 140 -5.79 -55.51 -12.08
N PHE A 141 -5.90 -56.44 -13.03
CA PHE A 141 -7.11 -57.23 -13.26
C PHE A 141 -6.93 -58.62 -12.70
N SER A 142 -7.77 -59.00 -11.73
CA SER A 142 -7.76 -60.32 -11.11
C SER A 142 -9.01 -61.11 -11.46
N LEU A 143 -8.82 -62.29 -12.05
CA LEU A 143 -9.86 -63.30 -12.21
C LEU A 143 -9.67 -64.38 -11.13
N ASN A 144 -10.59 -64.42 -10.18
CA ASN A 144 -10.60 -65.37 -9.07
C ASN A 144 -11.76 -66.36 -9.25
N VAL A 145 -11.45 -67.59 -9.65
CA VAL A 145 -12.48 -68.62 -9.93
C VAL A 145 -12.42 -69.73 -8.89
N SER A 146 -13.25 -69.61 -7.85
CA SER A 146 -13.39 -70.65 -6.84
C SER A 146 -14.85 -71.03 -6.57
N LEU A 147 -15.07 -72.33 -6.40
CA LEU A 147 -16.39 -72.93 -6.23
C LEU A 147 -16.73 -73.12 -4.76
N ASN A 148 -17.99 -72.91 -4.40
CA ASN A 148 -18.54 -73.47 -3.17
C ASN A 148 -18.37 -75.01 -3.18
N PRO A 149 -17.84 -75.63 -2.11
CA PRO A 149 -17.52 -77.06 -2.09
C PRO A 149 -18.72 -78.02 -2.26
N ASP A 150 -19.97 -77.53 -2.15
CA ASP A 150 -21.19 -78.30 -2.44
C ASP A 150 -21.65 -78.21 -3.92
N ALA A 151 -20.92 -77.49 -4.79
CA ALA A 151 -21.31 -77.28 -6.20
C ALA A 151 -20.94 -78.45 -7.13
N PRO A 152 -21.88 -78.96 -7.97
CA PRO A 152 -21.68 -80.20 -8.75
C PRO A 152 -21.02 -80.01 -10.13
N TYR A 153 -19.98 -79.15 -10.23
CA TYR A 153 -19.32 -78.83 -11.50
C TYR A 153 -17.80 -78.86 -11.39
N ILE A 154 -17.14 -79.15 -12.52
CA ILE A 154 -15.71 -78.88 -12.73
C ILE A 154 -15.53 -78.08 -14.01
N ILE A 155 -14.47 -77.29 -14.08
CA ILE A 155 -14.05 -76.56 -15.28
C ILE A 155 -13.05 -77.44 -16.04
N GLU A 156 -13.17 -77.51 -17.36
CA GLU A 156 -12.30 -78.30 -18.26
C GLU A 156 -11.27 -77.40 -18.97
N SER A 157 -11.69 -76.23 -19.45
CA SER A 157 -10.83 -75.22 -20.10
C SER A 157 -11.44 -73.82 -20.00
N SER A 158 -10.62 -72.79 -20.22
CA SER A 158 -11.05 -71.40 -20.34
C SER A 158 -10.06 -70.55 -21.16
N GLU A 159 -10.52 -69.41 -21.66
CA GLU A 159 -9.76 -68.48 -22.50
C GLU A 159 -10.23 -67.04 -22.22
N ILE A 160 -9.30 -66.07 -22.25
CA ILE A 160 -9.60 -64.62 -22.19
C ILE A 160 -8.92 -63.91 -23.37
N GLN A 161 -9.63 -62.98 -24.01
CA GLN A 161 -9.09 -62.05 -25.01
C GLN A 161 -9.45 -60.61 -24.60
N MET A 162 -8.55 -59.65 -24.81
CA MET A 162 -8.71 -58.23 -24.44
C MET A 162 -8.12 -57.30 -25.51
N VAL A 163 -8.79 -56.18 -25.80
CA VAL A 163 -8.34 -55.18 -26.80
C VAL A 163 -8.55 -53.74 -26.29
N HIS A 164 -7.51 -52.90 -26.28
CA HIS A 164 -7.62 -51.49 -25.88
C HIS A 164 -8.16 -50.61 -27.02
N SER A 165 -9.22 -49.83 -26.76
CA SER A 165 -9.89 -48.95 -27.72
C SER A 165 -8.99 -47.90 -28.41
N ALA A 166 -8.27 -47.08 -27.65
CA ALA A 166 -7.47 -45.97 -28.18
C ALA A 166 -6.26 -46.42 -29.02
N ASN A 167 -5.51 -47.45 -28.58
CA ASN A 167 -4.25 -47.86 -29.23
C ASN A 167 -4.31 -49.23 -29.96
N ASN A 168 -5.43 -49.96 -29.90
CA ASN A 168 -5.63 -51.29 -30.49
C ASN A 168 -4.59 -52.35 -30.06
N SER A 169 -4.07 -52.27 -28.82
CA SER A 169 -3.26 -53.34 -28.24
C SER A 169 -4.13 -54.56 -27.90
N GLU A 170 -3.70 -55.76 -28.31
CA GLU A 170 -4.41 -57.04 -28.08
C GLU A 170 -3.66 -57.95 -27.08
N LEU A 171 -4.38 -58.58 -26.16
CA LEU A 171 -3.85 -59.53 -25.17
C LEU A 171 -4.73 -60.80 -25.07
N ASN A 172 -4.16 -61.98 -25.28
CA ASN A 172 -4.89 -63.26 -25.37
C ASN A 172 -4.27 -64.35 -24.46
N PHE A 173 -5.10 -65.14 -23.77
CA PHE A 173 -4.68 -66.08 -22.72
C PHE A 173 -5.45 -67.41 -22.76
N ASP A 174 -4.79 -68.50 -23.18
CA ASP A 174 -5.28 -69.89 -23.14
C ASP A 174 -5.13 -70.55 -21.74
N HIS A 175 -6.09 -71.36 -21.30
CA HIS A 175 -6.00 -72.11 -20.05
C HIS A 175 -6.65 -73.52 -20.06
N THR A 176 -6.11 -74.45 -19.24
CA THR A 176 -6.63 -75.82 -19.06
C THR A 176 -6.63 -76.19 -17.57
N VAL A 177 -7.83 -76.24 -16.97
CA VAL A 177 -8.01 -76.33 -15.51
C VAL A 177 -7.71 -77.75 -15.00
N ASN A 178 -6.97 -77.85 -13.88
CA ASN A 178 -6.80 -79.10 -13.14
C ASN A 178 -7.27 -78.96 -11.69
N SER A 179 -8.59 -79.09 -11.50
CA SER A 179 -9.31 -79.19 -10.22
C SER A 179 -9.16 -78.01 -9.24
N THR A 180 -10.16 -77.11 -9.28
CA THR A 180 -10.65 -76.27 -8.17
C THR A 180 -9.64 -75.41 -7.40
N GLY A 181 -9.54 -74.13 -7.78
CA GLY A 181 -8.99 -73.08 -6.90
C GLY A 181 -7.76 -72.32 -7.42
N ASP A 182 -7.67 -72.09 -8.73
CA ASP A 182 -6.63 -71.24 -9.31
C ASP A 182 -7.09 -69.77 -9.40
N ILE A 183 -6.20 -68.83 -9.05
CA ILE A 183 -6.38 -67.38 -9.15
C ILE A 183 -5.34 -66.85 -10.14
N TYR A 184 -5.73 -65.95 -11.04
CA TYR A 184 -4.80 -65.24 -11.92
C TYR A 184 -4.97 -63.73 -11.81
N THR A 185 -3.82 -63.04 -11.82
CA THR A 185 -3.73 -61.57 -11.87
C THR A 185 -2.97 -61.19 -13.14
N ILE A 186 -3.62 -60.41 -14.01
CA ILE A 186 -2.97 -59.65 -15.07
C ILE A 186 -2.50 -58.34 -14.44
N VAL A 187 -1.22 -58.04 -14.64
CA VAL A 187 -0.51 -56.92 -14.00
C VAL A 187 -0.31 -55.82 -15.05
N ASP A 188 -0.55 -54.57 -14.65
CA ASP A 188 -0.30 -53.34 -15.42
C ASP A 188 -1.13 -53.23 -16.72
N LEU A 189 -2.43 -52.96 -16.59
CA LEU A 189 -3.28 -52.50 -17.69
C LEU A 189 -3.29 -50.97 -17.77
N GLU A 190 -3.22 -50.43 -18.99
CA GLU A 190 -3.31 -48.99 -19.25
C GLU A 190 -4.75 -48.46 -18.97
N PRO A 191 -4.91 -47.28 -18.32
CA PRO A 191 -6.22 -46.65 -18.16
C PRO A 191 -6.87 -46.32 -19.51
N GLY A 192 -8.16 -46.58 -19.63
CA GLY A 192 -8.90 -46.46 -20.89
C GLY A 192 -10.00 -47.53 -21.05
N VAL A 193 -10.68 -47.54 -22.19
CA VAL A 193 -11.74 -48.53 -22.47
C VAL A 193 -11.16 -49.77 -23.15
N TRP A 194 -11.39 -50.94 -22.57
CA TRP A 194 -10.95 -52.24 -23.08
C TRP A 194 -12.16 -53.12 -23.46
N HIS A 195 -12.13 -53.72 -24.65
CA HIS A 195 -13.09 -54.76 -25.06
C HIS A 195 -12.60 -56.13 -24.58
N ILE A 196 -13.46 -56.93 -23.93
CA ILE A 196 -13.08 -58.18 -23.27
C ILE A 196 -14.01 -59.33 -23.70
N VAL A 197 -13.41 -60.48 -24.04
CA VAL A 197 -14.11 -61.73 -24.37
C VAL A 197 -13.61 -62.84 -23.44
N TYR A 198 -14.51 -63.50 -22.71
CA TYR A 198 -14.22 -64.68 -21.89
C TYR A 198 -14.93 -65.91 -22.46
N SER A 199 -14.25 -67.06 -22.44
CA SER A 199 -14.84 -68.37 -22.78
C SER A 199 -14.46 -69.44 -21.77
N ALA A 200 -15.35 -70.39 -21.49
CA ALA A 200 -15.07 -71.52 -20.60
C ALA A 200 -15.88 -72.78 -20.96
N THR A 201 -15.29 -73.95 -20.71
CA THR A 201 -15.97 -75.26 -20.83
C THR A 201 -16.16 -75.86 -19.44
N LEU A 202 -17.41 -76.18 -19.09
CA LEU A 202 -17.81 -76.76 -17.81
C LEU A 202 -18.32 -78.19 -18.00
N ILE A 203 -17.94 -79.11 -17.10
CA ILE A 203 -18.50 -80.46 -17.01
C ILE A 203 -19.31 -80.60 -15.72
N ASN A 204 -20.57 -81.03 -15.85
CA ASN A 204 -21.36 -81.48 -14.70
C ASN A 204 -20.91 -82.89 -14.26
N ILE A 205 -20.40 -83.01 -13.04
CA ILE A 205 -19.84 -84.27 -12.52
C ILE A 205 -20.90 -85.34 -12.17
N ASN A 206 -22.19 -85.05 -12.27
CA ASN A 206 -23.26 -86.03 -12.05
C ASN A 206 -23.79 -86.70 -13.34
N ASP A 207 -23.69 -86.05 -14.50
CA ASP A 207 -24.24 -86.57 -15.77
C ASP A 207 -23.32 -86.43 -17.00
N ASN A 208 -22.13 -85.84 -16.83
CA ASN A 208 -21.15 -85.54 -17.88
C ASN A 208 -21.72 -84.66 -19.02
N THR A 209 -22.72 -83.83 -18.76
CA THR A 209 -23.09 -82.75 -19.69
C THR A 209 -21.97 -81.72 -19.76
N VAL A 210 -21.58 -81.37 -20.98
CA VAL A 210 -20.61 -80.32 -21.29
C VAL A 210 -21.38 -79.04 -21.62
N THR A 211 -21.04 -77.95 -20.95
CA THR A 211 -21.65 -76.63 -21.13
C THR A 211 -20.55 -75.63 -21.46
N ASN A 212 -20.66 -74.98 -22.62
CA ASN A 212 -19.77 -73.88 -22.98
C ASN A 212 -20.41 -72.56 -22.53
N LEU A 213 -19.63 -71.71 -21.89
CA LEU A 213 -19.92 -70.34 -21.53
C LEU A 213 -19.07 -69.43 -22.43
N GLN A 214 -19.65 -68.33 -22.92
CA GLN A 214 -18.93 -67.24 -23.58
C GLN A 214 -19.64 -65.93 -23.22
N GLU A 215 -18.89 -64.93 -22.79
CA GLU A 215 -19.37 -63.61 -22.37
C GLU A 215 -18.47 -62.53 -22.98
N GLU A 216 -19.06 -61.42 -23.45
CA GLU A 216 -18.37 -60.34 -24.17
C GLU A 216 -18.84 -58.98 -23.62
N PHE A 217 -17.92 -58.09 -23.25
CA PHE A 217 -18.25 -56.79 -22.67
C PHE A 217 -17.12 -55.76 -22.82
N ASP A 218 -17.47 -54.48 -22.85
CA ASP A 218 -16.52 -53.37 -22.73
C ASP A 218 -16.33 -52.99 -21.25
N ALA A 219 -15.11 -52.61 -20.88
CA ALA A 219 -14.73 -52.22 -19.52
C ALA A 219 -13.87 -50.96 -19.53
N THR A 220 -14.35 -49.87 -18.92
CA THR A 220 -13.57 -48.65 -18.68
C THR A 220 -12.71 -48.83 -17.44
N ILE A 221 -11.38 -48.74 -17.60
CA ILE A 221 -10.40 -48.89 -16.52
C ILE A 221 -9.97 -47.49 -16.07
N TYR A 222 -10.34 -47.14 -14.84
CA TYR A 222 -9.95 -45.90 -14.16
C TYR A 222 -8.67 -46.09 -13.33
N PRO A 223 -7.82 -45.06 -13.16
CA PRO A 223 -6.64 -45.16 -12.32
C PRO A 223 -7.00 -45.09 -10.83
N ALA A 224 -6.40 -45.96 -10.01
CA ALA A 224 -6.68 -46.04 -8.58
C ALA A 224 -5.42 -46.37 -7.76
N ARG A 225 -5.24 -45.74 -6.60
CA ARG A 225 -4.29 -46.20 -5.57
C ARG A 225 -4.55 -45.60 -4.18
N MET A 226 -4.08 -46.31 -3.16
CA MET A 226 -4.20 -45.94 -1.74
C MET A 226 -3.15 -44.90 -1.31
N SER A 227 -3.47 -44.14 -0.25
CA SER A 227 -2.55 -43.30 0.51
C SER A 227 -2.52 -43.73 1.99
N GLU A 228 -1.35 -43.70 2.64
CA GLU A 228 -1.20 -43.94 4.09
C GLU A 228 -1.16 -42.62 4.87
N ILE A 229 -1.77 -42.58 6.07
CA ILE A 229 -1.68 -41.45 7.01
C ILE A 229 -1.31 -41.98 8.41
N ASN A 230 -0.39 -41.29 9.10
CA ASN A 230 0.12 -41.67 10.41
C ASN A 230 -0.53 -40.87 11.54
N PHE A 231 -0.99 -41.52 12.62
CA PHE A 231 -1.27 -40.86 13.91
C PHE A 231 -1.09 -41.80 15.10
N SER A 232 -1.02 -41.26 16.32
CA SER A 232 -0.85 -42.03 17.56
C SER A 232 -1.68 -41.47 18.73
N VAL A 233 -2.22 -42.35 19.57
CA VAL A 233 -3.03 -41.99 20.76
C VAL A 233 -2.57 -42.84 21.96
N GLY A 234 -2.56 -42.24 23.16
CA GLY A 234 -2.12 -42.89 24.42
C GLY A 234 -3.27 -43.29 25.36
N ASP A 235 -2.94 -44.08 26.38
CA ASP A 235 -3.89 -44.89 27.18
C ASP A 235 -4.91 -44.14 28.09
N ASP A 236 -4.78 -42.82 28.30
CA ASP A 236 -5.37 -42.11 29.46
C ASP A 236 -6.70 -41.34 29.19
N LEU A 237 -7.48 -41.69 28.15
CA LEU A 237 -8.74 -40.98 27.82
C LEU A 237 -10.00 -41.87 27.81
N VAL A 238 -10.90 -41.61 28.77
CA VAL A 238 -12.29 -42.10 28.74
C VAL A 238 -13.12 -41.09 27.94
N SER A 239 -13.67 -41.54 26.81
CA SER A 239 -14.14 -40.71 25.70
C SER A 239 -12.98 -40.07 24.93
N ILE A 240 -12.73 -40.58 23.72
CA ILE A 240 -11.84 -39.98 22.73
C ILE A 240 -12.73 -39.47 21.61
N ASN A 241 -12.46 -38.26 21.12
CA ASN A 241 -13.11 -37.74 19.92
C ASN A 241 -12.07 -37.47 18.82
N PRO A 242 -11.52 -38.52 18.17
CA PRO A 242 -10.61 -38.38 17.06
C PRO A 242 -11.27 -37.71 15.84
N GLN A 243 -10.82 -36.50 15.53
CA GLN A 243 -10.86 -35.95 14.18
C GLN A 243 -9.87 -36.76 13.32
N ILE A 244 -10.38 -37.49 12.32
CA ILE A 244 -9.58 -38.27 11.37
C ILE A 244 -9.84 -37.69 9.97
N THR A 245 -9.03 -36.71 9.57
CA THR A 245 -9.02 -36.22 8.19
C THR A 245 -8.46 -37.30 7.27
N ILE A 246 -9.20 -37.65 6.22
CA ILE A 246 -8.74 -38.58 5.18
C ILE A 246 -8.69 -37.79 3.88
N THR A 247 -7.48 -37.42 3.46
CA THR A 247 -7.25 -36.79 2.15
C THR A 247 -6.95 -37.89 1.14
N ALA A 248 -7.79 -38.00 0.11
CA ALA A 248 -7.51 -38.80 -1.08
C ALA A 248 -7.12 -37.86 -2.24
N SER A 249 -6.21 -38.31 -3.10
CA SER A 249 -5.70 -37.52 -4.23
C SER A 249 -5.72 -38.36 -5.49
N LEU A 250 -6.15 -37.76 -6.60
CA LEU A 250 -6.28 -38.42 -7.90
C LEU A 250 -4.93 -38.36 -8.64
N PRO A 251 -4.54 -39.42 -9.38
CA PRO A 251 -3.23 -39.51 -10.04
C PRO A 251 -3.23 -38.79 -11.41
N TYR A 252 -3.40 -37.47 -11.37
CA TYR A 252 -3.25 -36.59 -12.54
C TYR A 252 -1.84 -36.03 -12.64
N LEU A 253 -1.47 -35.59 -13.84
CA LEU A 253 -0.37 -34.65 -14.04
C LEU A 253 -0.83 -33.22 -13.64
N PRO A 254 0.10 -32.27 -13.44
CA PRO A 254 -0.26 -30.85 -13.45
C PRO A 254 -0.96 -30.45 -14.76
N PRO A 255 -1.86 -29.44 -14.76
CA PRO A 255 -2.41 -28.86 -16.00
C PRO A 255 -1.32 -28.38 -16.97
N VAL A 256 -1.63 -28.33 -18.27
CA VAL A 256 -0.74 -27.72 -19.27
C VAL A 256 -0.56 -26.24 -18.93
N SER A 257 0.68 -25.80 -18.70
CA SER A 257 1.05 -24.46 -18.25
C SER A 257 1.40 -23.51 -19.39
N ASN A 258 1.20 -22.20 -19.18
CA ASN A 258 1.50 -21.12 -20.12
C ASN A 258 0.87 -21.33 -21.52
N LEU A 259 -0.33 -21.91 -21.58
CA LEU A 259 -1.04 -22.13 -22.84
C LEU A 259 -1.51 -20.79 -23.41
N THR A 260 -1.02 -20.47 -24.61
CA THR A 260 -1.30 -19.24 -25.36
C THR A 260 -1.85 -19.60 -26.74
N ALA A 261 -2.62 -18.67 -27.32
CA ALA A 261 -3.14 -18.77 -28.68
C ALA A 261 -2.81 -17.48 -29.46
N SER A 262 -2.21 -17.61 -30.64
CA SER A 262 -2.09 -16.54 -31.64
C SER A 262 -2.91 -16.87 -32.89
N LEU A 263 -3.29 -15.86 -33.66
CA LEU A 263 -3.91 -16.02 -34.98
C LEU A 263 -2.90 -15.66 -36.07
N GLU A 264 -2.46 -16.65 -36.85
CA GLU A 264 -1.43 -16.50 -37.86
C GLU A 264 -1.84 -17.14 -39.19
N ASN A 265 -1.93 -16.35 -40.26
CA ASN A 265 -2.13 -16.83 -41.64
C ASN A 265 -3.36 -17.74 -41.84
N GLU A 266 -4.50 -17.43 -41.20
CA GLU A 266 -5.73 -18.25 -41.18
C GLU A 266 -5.59 -19.56 -40.36
N GLU A 267 -4.60 -19.68 -39.47
CA GLU A 267 -4.49 -20.76 -38.47
C GLU A 267 -4.44 -20.19 -37.04
N ILE A 268 -5.11 -20.84 -36.07
CA ILE A 268 -4.87 -20.59 -34.64
C ILE A 268 -3.63 -21.40 -34.24
N VAL A 269 -2.57 -20.73 -33.80
CA VAL A 269 -1.35 -21.37 -33.31
C VAL A 269 -1.42 -21.42 -31.79
N LEU A 270 -1.48 -22.63 -31.23
CA LEU A 270 -1.33 -22.86 -29.80
C LEU A 270 0.14 -23.07 -29.45
N SER A 271 0.60 -22.50 -28.33
CA SER A 271 1.90 -22.82 -27.74
C SER A 271 1.81 -22.86 -26.21
N TRP A 272 2.62 -23.69 -25.56
CA TRP A 272 2.57 -23.91 -24.11
C TRP A 272 3.92 -24.32 -23.54
N ASP A 273 4.14 -24.07 -22.25
CA ASP A 273 5.41 -24.36 -21.59
C ASP A 273 5.24 -25.43 -20.51
N TYR A 274 5.33 -26.69 -20.92
CA TYR A 274 5.06 -27.87 -20.07
C TYR A 274 6.21 -28.88 -20.11
N ASP A 275 6.85 -29.13 -18.97
CA ASP A 275 8.18 -29.78 -18.86
C ASP A 275 8.16 -31.28 -18.51
N ILE A 276 7.12 -32.02 -18.92
CA ILE A 276 7.07 -33.48 -18.68
C ILE A 276 7.70 -34.27 -19.84
N GLU A 277 8.80 -34.96 -19.53
CA GLU A 277 9.56 -35.76 -20.49
C GLU A 277 8.71 -36.91 -21.08
N ASN A 278 8.60 -36.96 -22.41
CA ASN A 278 7.76 -37.89 -23.19
C ASN A 278 6.24 -37.68 -23.04
N ALA A 279 5.78 -36.47 -22.71
CA ALA A 279 4.37 -36.12 -22.84
C ALA A 279 3.90 -36.09 -24.32
N VAL A 280 2.67 -36.54 -24.54
CA VAL A 280 1.91 -36.34 -25.79
C VAL A 280 0.77 -35.38 -25.48
N PHE A 281 0.65 -34.32 -26.28
CA PHE A 281 -0.35 -33.27 -26.11
C PHE A 281 -1.50 -33.48 -27.10
N MET A 282 -2.70 -33.64 -26.57
CA MET A 282 -3.96 -33.82 -27.30
C MET A 282 -4.69 -32.48 -27.36
N VAL A 283 -5.09 -32.04 -28.56
CA VAL A 283 -5.61 -30.69 -28.81
C VAL A 283 -7.10 -30.72 -29.14
N TYR A 284 -7.88 -29.76 -28.65
CA TYR A 284 -9.35 -29.71 -28.74
C TYR A 284 -9.88 -28.32 -29.11
N LYS A 285 -11.03 -28.28 -29.80
CA LYS A 285 -11.90 -27.10 -30.00
C LYS A 285 -13.21 -27.29 -29.23
N LYS A 286 -13.79 -26.21 -28.70
CA LYS A 286 -15.22 -26.11 -28.31
C LYS A 286 -15.90 -25.08 -29.23
N TYR A 287 -17.16 -25.29 -29.55
CA TYR A 287 -17.94 -24.38 -30.41
C TYR A 287 -19.12 -23.78 -29.63
N VAL A 288 -19.46 -22.52 -29.88
CA VAL A 288 -20.53 -21.77 -29.19
C VAL A 288 -21.89 -22.47 -29.33
N SER A 289 -22.09 -23.23 -30.42
CA SER A 289 -23.29 -24.03 -30.67
C SER A 289 -23.32 -25.40 -29.96
N GLU A 290 -22.19 -25.87 -29.40
CA GLU A 290 -22.00 -27.25 -28.93
C GLU A 290 -21.26 -27.33 -27.59
N ASN A 291 -21.94 -27.83 -26.56
CA ASN A 291 -21.39 -27.88 -25.20
C ASN A 291 -20.37 -29.02 -24.96
N PHE A 292 -19.63 -29.45 -26.00
CA PHE A 292 -18.64 -30.53 -25.90
C PHE A 292 -17.37 -30.26 -26.70
N TRP A 293 -16.25 -30.77 -26.19
CA TRP A 293 -14.94 -30.65 -26.82
C TRP A 293 -14.78 -31.64 -27.99
N ARG A 294 -14.26 -31.16 -29.11
CA ARG A 294 -13.90 -31.98 -30.28
C ARG A 294 -12.38 -32.04 -30.41
N TYR A 295 -11.81 -33.26 -30.44
CA TYR A 295 -10.40 -33.49 -30.70
C TYR A 295 -10.01 -33.02 -32.12
N VAL A 296 -8.85 -32.36 -32.22
CA VAL A 296 -8.30 -31.72 -33.42
C VAL A 296 -7.07 -32.47 -33.93
N GLY A 297 -6.22 -32.95 -33.02
CA GLY A 297 -4.98 -33.66 -33.32
C GLY A 297 -4.07 -33.77 -32.09
N GLU A 298 -2.86 -34.29 -32.30
CA GLU A 298 -1.87 -34.50 -31.24
C GLU A 298 -0.45 -34.13 -31.65
N THR A 299 0.42 -33.87 -30.68
CA THR A 299 1.83 -33.49 -30.88
C THR A 299 2.70 -33.90 -29.70
N THR A 300 4.01 -34.03 -29.92
CA THR A 300 5.04 -34.12 -28.86
C THR A 300 5.84 -32.83 -28.70
N GLU A 301 5.59 -31.84 -29.55
CA GLU A 301 6.19 -30.50 -29.48
C GLU A 301 5.34 -29.57 -28.60
N LYS A 302 5.95 -28.51 -28.06
CA LYS A 302 5.30 -27.49 -27.22
C LYS A 302 4.36 -26.52 -27.99
N PHE A 303 3.88 -26.92 -29.16
CA PHE A 303 3.00 -26.09 -30.02
C PHE A 303 2.17 -26.95 -31.00
N PHE A 304 1.03 -26.39 -31.45
CA PHE A 304 0.16 -27.02 -32.45
C PHE A 304 -0.63 -25.97 -33.25
N SER A 305 -0.60 -26.06 -34.59
CA SER A 305 -1.39 -25.19 -35.48
C SER A 305 -2.74 -25.80 -35.86
N ILE A 306 -3.78 -24.99 -35.77
CA ILE A 306 -5.18 -25.35 -36.04
C ILE A 306 -5.68 -24.51 -37.24
N PRO A 307 -5.78 -25.06 -38.45
CA PRO A 307 -6.26 -24.30 -39.61
C PRO A 307 -7.74 -23.93 -39.44
N LEU A 308 -8.09 -22.69 -39.75
CA LEU A 308 -9.46 -22.21 -39.79
C LEU A 308 -10.15 -22.67 -41.08
N VAL A 309 -11.38 -23.15 -40.96
CA VAL A 309 -12.25 -23.53 -42.07
C VAL A 309 -13.58 -22.79 -42.01
N GLN A 310 -14.26 -22.66 -43.15
CA GLN A 310 -15.54 -21.97 -43.24
C GLN A 310 -16.58 -22.60 -42.30
N GLY A 311 -16.91 -21.90 -41.21
CA GLY A 311 -17.69 -22.39 -40.07
C GLY A 311 -17.01 -22.25 -38.70
N ASP A 312 -15.71 -21.94 -38.65
CA ASP A 312 -14.97 -21.69 -37.41
C ASP A 312 -15.24 -20.31 -36.77
N GLU A 313 -16.12 -19.50 -37.37
CA GLU A 313 -16.70 -18.28 -36.78
C GLU A 313 -17.48 -18.56 -35.46
N GLU A 314 -17.74 -19.83 -35.14
CA GLU A 314 -18.41 -20.28 -33.91
C GLU A 314 -17.46 -20.99 -32.92
N ILE A 315 -16.13 -20.83 -32.98
CA ILE A 315 -15.23 -21.37 -31.93
C ILE A 315 -15.42 -20.58 -30.63
N GLU A 316 -15.72 -21.28 -29.53
CA GLU A 316 -15.85 -20.71 -28.18
C GLU A 316 -14.51 -20.71 -27.44
N MET A 317 -13.79 -21.85 -27.50
CA MET A 317 -12.51 -22.05 -26.82
C MET A 317 -11.64 -23.07 -27.58
N VAL A 318 -10.34 -23.02 -27.32
CA VAL A 318 -9.33 -24.00 -27.73
C VAL A 318 -8.53 -24.45 -26.52
N GLY A 319 -8.11 -25.73 -26.50
CA GLY A 319 -7.47 -26.31 -25.31
C GLY A 319 -6.62 -27.56 -25.58
N VAL A 320 -5.80 -27.93 -24.59
CA VAL A 320 -4.76 -28.97 -24.67
C VAL A 320 -4.74 -29.82 -23.39
N ASN A 321 -4.67 -31.14 -23.55
CA ASN A 321 -4.48 -32.13 -22.49
C ASN A 321 -3.16 -32.88 -22.72
N ALA A 322 -2.29 -32.97 -21.71
CA ALA A 322 -1.04 -33.72 -21.77
C ALA A 322 -1.22 -35.12 -21.19
N VAL A 323 -0.68 -36.13 -21.88
CA VAL A 323 -0.68 -37.53 -21.49
C VAL A 323 0.77 -38.01 -21.36
N ALA A 324 1.17 -38.50 -20.18
CA ALA A 324 2.52 -38.99 -19.94
C ALA A 324 2.53 -40.15 -18.94
N ASN A 325 3.25 -41.24 -19.28
CA ASN A 325 3.45 -42.40 -18.41
C ASN A 325 2.15 -43.02 -17.83
N GLY A 326 1.03 -42.93 -18.55
CA GLY A 326 -0.29 -43.44 -18.11
C GLY A 326 -1.08 -42.51 -17.19
N MET A 327 -0.70 -41.23 -17.11
CA MET A 327 -1.40 -40.15 -16.39
C MET A 327 -1.77 -39.04 -17.36
N GLU A 328 -2.85 -38.29 -17.07
CA GLU A 328 -3.34 -37.15 -17.86
C GLU A 328 -3.37 -35.86 -17.03
N SER A 329 -3.28 -34.69 -17.68
CA SER A 329 -3.38 -33.36 -17.04
C SER A 329 -4.80 -32.81 -16.92
N GLY A 330 -5.71 -33.29 -17.76
CA GLY A 330 -6.95 -32.57 -18.07
C GLY A 330 -6.72 -31.45 -19.10
N ILE A 331 -7.80 -30.92 -19.67
CA ILE A 331 -7.76 -29.88 -20.70
C ILE A 331 -7.52 -28.50 -20.05
N THR A 332 -6.35 -27.91 -20.25
CA THR A 332 -6.18 -26.45 -20.13
C THR A 332 -6.77 -25.78 -21.37
N TYR A 333 -7.37 -24.60 -21.22
CA TYR A 333 -7.91 -23.80 -22.32
C TYR A 333 -7.44 -22.34 -22.21
N VAL A 334 -7.61 -21.56 -23.29
CA VAL A 334 -7.28 -20.13 -23.31
C VAL A 334 -8.58 -19.33 -23.32
N ASP A 335 -8.76 -18.45 -22.33
CA ASP A 335 -9.81 -17.41 -22.34
C ASP A 335 -9.32 -16.18 -23.12
N LEU A 336 -10.22 -15.51 -23.84
CA LEU A 336 -9.86 -14.47 -24.80
C LEU A 336 -9.80 -13.07 -24.18
N THR A 337 -8.73 -12.33 -24.48
CA THR A 337 -8.63 -10.88 -24.23
C THR A 337 -9.73 -10.13 -25.00
N TYR A 338 -10.41 -9.19 -24.36
CA TYR A 338 -11.38 -8.33 -25.04
C TYR A 338 -10.69 -7.03 -25.50
N ILE A 339 -10.73 -6.76 -26.80
CA ILE A 339 -10.10 -5.61 -27.45
C ILE A 339 -11.16 -4.86 -28.26
N VAL A 340 -11.12 -3.52 -28.23
CA VAL A 340 -11.93 -2.63 -29.07
C VAL A 340 -11.02 -1.64 -29.78
N ASP A 341 -10.78 -1.92 -31.05
CA ASP A 341 -10.03 -1.13 -32.05
C ASP A 341 -10.95 -0.26 -32.95
N PHE A 342 -12.26 -0.34 -32.72
CA PHE A 342 -13.31 0.31 -33.51
C PHE A 342 -13.37 -0.03 -35.01
N GLU A 343 -12.64 -1.05 -35.50
CA GLU A 343 -12.64 -1.43 -36.93
C GLU A 343 -14.03 -1.93 -37.39
N ASP A 344 -14.74 -2.67 -36.54
CA ASP A 344 -16.14 -3.08 -36.74
C ASP A 344 -17.17 -2.06 -36.20
N GLY A 345 -16.69 -0.91 -35.69
CA GLY A 345 -17.49 0.19 -35.13
C GLY A 345 -17.63 0.16 -33.61
N ILE A 346 -18.64 0.86 -33.08
CA ILE A 346 -18.91 0.95 -31.64
C ILE A 346 -19.67 -0.31 -31.18
N PRO A 347 -19.26 -0.97 -30.07
CA PRO A 347 -20.01 -2.09 -29.49
C PRO A 347 -21.47 -1.74 -29.17
N VAL A 348 -22.37 -2.69 -29.45
CA VAL A 348 -23.83 -2.46 -29.50
C VAL A 348 -24.51 -2.29 -28.14
N ASP A 349 -23.79 -2.56 -27.07
CA ASP A 349 -24.17 -2.50 -25.66
C ASP A 349 -23.67 -1.23 -24.96
N TRP A 350 -22.79 -0.45 -25.59
CA TRP A 350 -22.28 0.81 -25.05
C TRP A 350 -23.32 1.93 -25.11
N ILE A 351 -23.36 2.76 -24.07
CA ILE A 351 -24.28 3.87 -23.91
C ILE A 351 -23.58 5.16 -24.37
N LEU A 352 -24.04 5.72 -25.49
CA LEU A 352 -23.59 7.03 -25.98
C LEU A 352 -24.48 8.16 -25.43
N GLY A 353 -23.88 9.29 -25.07
CA GLY A 353 -24.61 10.42 -24.50
C GLY A 353 -23.87 11.75 -24.60
N GLY A 354 -24.46 12.77 -23.95
CA GLY A 354 -24.07 14.16 -24.07
C GLY A 354 -24.98 14.95 -25.02
N ASP A 355 -24.56 16.16 -25.36
CA ASP A 355 -25.25 17.08 -26.26
C ASP A 355 -24.98 16.74 -27.74
N ALA A 356 -23.79 16.18 -28.01
CA ALA A 356 -23.44 15.46 -29.24
C ALA A 356 -22.92 14.06 -28.91
N LEU A 357 -23.18 13.08 -29.80
CA LEU A 357 -22.75 11.69 -29.62
C LEU A 357 -21.35 11.45 -30.21
N PRO A 358 -20.49 10.64 -29.55
CA PRO A 358 -19.26 10.14 -30.16
C PRO A 358 -19.52 9.33 -31.44
N PHE A 359 -18.55 9.31 -32.35
CA PHE A 359 -18.63 8.60 -33.63
C PHE A 359 -17.27 8.06 -34.09
N VAL A 360 -17.28 6.93 -34.80
CA VAL A 360 -16.07 6.32 -35.36
C VAL A 360 -15.72 6.99 -36.69
N GLN A 361 -14.43 7.26 -36.91
CA GLN A 361 -13.89 7.93 -38.10
C GLN A 361 -12.56 7.32 -38.55
N ASP A 362 -12.14 7.63 -39.78
CA ASP A 362 -11.05 6.98 -40.54
C ASP A 362 -9.84 7.90 -40.82
N THR A 363 -9.62 8.93 -39.98
CA THR A 363 -8.64 10.00 -40.25
C THR A 363 -7.61 10.28 -39.16
N VAL A 364 -7.96 10.04 -37.90
CA VAL A 364 -7.10 10.18 -36.72
C VAL A 364 -7.28 8.93 -35.87
N PHE A 365 -6.33 8.01 -35.94
CA PHE A 365 -6.33 6.72 -35.25
C PHE A 365 -4.91 6.39 -34.75
N TYR A 366 -4.80 5.43 -33.84
CA TYR A 366 -3.55 4.91 -33.29
C TYR A 366 -3.24 3.51 -33.86
N GLU A 367 -4.24 2.63 -33.86
CA GLU A 367 -4.19 1.27 -34.43
C GLU A 367 -5.15 1.13 -35.62
N GLY A 368 -5.11 0.01 -36.35
CA GLY A 368 -6.08 -0.29 -37.41
C GLY A 368 -6.17 0.78 -38.51
N ASN A 369 -7.39 1.26 -38.75
CA ASN A 369 -7.75 2.32 -39.69
C ASN A 369 -8.77 3.31 -39.10
N HIS A 370 -9.32 3.05 -37.91
CA HIS A 370 -10.40 3.83 -37.29
C HIS A 370 -10.12 4.14 -35.82
N ALA A 371 -10.76 5.18 -35.29
CA ALA A 371 -10.86 5.42 -33.85
C ALA A 371 -12.13 6.20 -33.50
N LEU A 372 -12.53 6.17 -32.22
CA LEU A 372 -13.71 6.86 -31.73
C LEU A 372 -13.38 8.33 -31.39
N GLN A 373 -14.08 9.27 -32.04
CA GLN A 373 -13.98 10.71 -31.78
C GLN A 373 -15.18 11.19 -30.96
N PHE A 374 -14.97 12.14 -30.04
CA PHE A 374 -16.08 12.83 -29.35
C PHE A 374 -16.80 13.83 -30.28
N GLY A 375 -18.11 13.93 -30.15
CA GLY A 375 -18.94 14.74 -31.05
C GLY A 375 -18.73 16.25 -30.88
N ASP A 376 -18.86 17.00 -31.98
CA ASP A 376 -18.79 18.47 -32.01
C ASP A 376 -19.76 19.10 -30.99
N ILE A 377 -19.25 19.89 -30.04
CA ILE A 377 -20.01 20.53 -28.95
C ILE A 377 -19.70 22.04 -28.83
N GLU A 378 -20.65 22.82 -28.31
CA GLU A 378 -20.46 24.25 -27.99
C GLU A 378 -20.09 24.45 -26.50
N ASP A 379 -19.83 25.69 -26.08
CA ASP A 379 -19.58 26.09 -24.69
C ASP A 379 -20.62 25.51 -23.70
N ASP A 380 -20.20 25.19 -22.48
CA ASP A 380 -20.95 24.49 -21.40
C ASP A 380 -21.44 23.05 -21.71
N GLN A 381 -21.19 22.48 -22.90
CA GLN A 381 -21.70 21.16 -23.32
C GLN A 381 -20.68 20.01 -23.13
N GLN A 382 -21.14 18.78 -23.35
CA GLN A 382 -20.31 17.56 -23.25
C GLN A 382 -20.68 16.49 -24.30
N SER A 383 -19.74 15.59 -24.61
CA SER A 383 -19.96 14.35 -25.37
C SER A 383 -19.33 13.19 -24.62
N TRP A 384 -20.01 12.04 -24.50
CA TRP A 384 -19.50 10.90 -23.71
C TRP A 384 -19.97 9.53 -24.21
N PHE A 385 -19.23 8.49 -23.82
CA PHE A 385 -19.65 7.10 -23.92
C PHE A 385 -19.36 6.33 -22.63
N GLU A 386 -20.18 5.32 -22.35
CA GLU A 386 -20.18 4.54 -21.11
C GLU A 386 -20.42 3.06 -21.39
N PHE A 387 -19.73 2.19 -20.65
CA PHE A 387 -19.97 0.75 -20.65
C PHE A 387 -19.72 0.13 -19.26
N THR A 388 -20.11 -1.12 -19.09
CA THR A 388 -19.96 -1.85 -17.82
C THR A 388 -18.93 -2.97 -17.97
N VAL A 389 -18.00 -3.04 -17.03
CA VAL A 389 -17.01 -4.13 -16.90
C VAL A 389 -17.42 -4.98 -15.70
N ASN A 390 -17.65 -6.27 -15.88
CA ASN A 390 -18.08 -7.17 -14.81
C ASN A 390 -17.25 -8.46 -14.82
N TYR A 391 -16.33 -8.58 -13.86
CA TYR A 391 -15.43 -9.73 -13.72
C TYR A 391 -15.27 -10.11 -12.23
N ASN A 392 -15.10 -11.41 -11.97
CA ASN A 392 -14.90 -11.94 -10.61
C ASN A 392 -13.43 -11.92 -10.16
N THR A 393 -12.56 -11.27 -10.93
CA THR A 393 -11.10 -11.13 -10.74
C THR A 393 -10.74 -9.66 -10.99
N PRO A 394 -9.55 -9.19 -10.58
CA PRO A 394 -9.04 -7.90 -11.03
C PRO A 394 -8.89 -7.88 -12.56
N VAL A 395 -8.95 -6.68 -13.15
CA VAL A 395 -8.89 -6.46 -14.60
C VAL A 395 -8.07 -5.22 -14.88
N THR A 396 -6.98 -5.36 -15.64
CA THR A 396 -6.32 -4.20 -16.24
C THR A 396 -7.15 -3.75 -17.44
N LEU A 397 -7.71 -2.54 -17.36
CA LEU A 397 -8.28 -1.81 -18.47
C LEU A 397 -7.22 -0.82 -18.98
N SER A 398 -6.88 -0.88 -20.26
CA SER A 398 -5.93 0.08 -20.88
C SER A 398 -6.45 0.59 -22.22
N PHE A 399 -6.00 1.76 -22.64
CA PHE A 399 -6.44 2.42 -23.88
C PHE A 399 -5.45 3.49 -24.34
N TRP A 400 -5.61 3.95 -25.57
CA TRP A 400 -4.90 5.11 -26.10
C TRP A 400 -5.85 6.30 -26.23
N VAL A 401 -5.38 7.48 -25.86
CA VAL A 401 -6.15 8.74 -25.96
C VAL A 401 -5.32 9.82 -26.64
N LYS A 402 -5.98 10.66 -27.42
CA LYS A 402 -5.43 11.88 -28.02
C LYS A 402 -6.37 13.05 -27.75
N VAL A 403 -5.83 14.23 -27.46
CA VAL A 403 -6.63 15.46 -27.21
C VAL A 403 -6.13 16.59 -28.10
N SER A 404 -7.06 17.44 -28.56
CA SER A 404 -6.74 18.71 -29.20
C SER A 404 -7.82 19.70 -28.80
N SER A 405 -7.54 20.42 -27.72
CA SER A 405 -8.45 21.35 -27.06
C SER A 405 -7.70 22.57 -26.50
N GLU A 406 -8.43 23.49 -25.90
CA GLU A 406 -7.85 24.61 -25.16
C GLU A 406 -7.20 24.11 -23.86
N GLU A 407 -5.92 24.47 -23.67
CA GLU A 407 -5.09 24.08 -22.52
C GLU A 407 -5.70 24.64 -21.22
N ASP A 408 -5.92 23.77 -20.25
CA ASP A 408 -6.56 24.01 -18.94
C ASP A 408 -7.98 24.57 -18.88
N TYR A 409 -8.73 24.55 -19.99
CA TYR A 409 -10.16 24.89 -20.00
C TYR A 409 -11.05 23.73 -20.49
N ASP A 410 -10.70 23.14 -21.63
CA ASP A 410 -11.46 22.09 -22.29
C ASP A 410 -10.80 20.72 -22.05
N TYR A 411 -11.55 19.78 -21.48
CA TYR A 411 -10.95 18.52 -21.00
C TYR A 411 -11.65 17.26 -21.52
N PHE A 412 -10.83 16.32 -21.99
CA PHE A 412 -11.10 14.89 -21.88
C PHE A 412 -11.06 14.47 -20.39
N ARG A 413 -11.96 13.57 -19.98
CA ARG A 413 -12.03 13.01 -18.62
C ARG A 413 -12.40 11.52 -18.66
N PHE A 414 -11.69 10.71 -17.88
CA PHE A 414 -12.00 9.30 -17.64
C PHE A 414 -12.56 9.11 -16.22
N TYR A 415 -13.63 8.32 -16.11
CA TYR A 415 -14.36 8.07 -14.87
C TYR A 415 -14.52 6.57 -14.60
N VAL A 416 -14.45 6.20 -13.33
CA VAL A 416 -14.81 4.86 -12.82
C VAL A 416 -15.90 5.04 -11.77
N ASP A 417 -17.01 4.33 -11.94
CA ASP A 417 -18.20 4.38 -11.06
C ASP A 417 -18.81 5.77 -10.85
N ASN A 418 -18.61 6.67 -11.83
CA ASN A 418 -18.94 8.10 -11.86
C ASN A 418 -17.96 9.03 -11.13
N GLU A 419 -16.94 8.52 -10.44
CA GLU A 419 -15.87 9.34 -9.88
C GLU A 419 -14.80 9.64 -10.96
N PRO A 420 -14.32 10.89 -11.09
CA PRO A 420 -13.27 11.24 -12.05
C PRO A 420 -11.92 10.70 -11.59
N TRP A 421 -11.22 9.98 -12.47
CA TRP A 421 -9.87 9.47 -12.19
C TRP A 421 -8.77 10.32 -12.84
N TYR A 422 -8.98 10.77 -14.08
CA TYR A 422 -7.95 11.45 -14.86
C TYR A 422 -8.55 12.43 -15.87
N ALA A 423 -7.80 13.47 -16.21
CA ALA A 423 -8.20 14.51 -17.16
C ALA A 423 -7.03 14.92 -18.05
N LEU A 424 -7.32 15.35 -19.28
CA LEU A 424 -6.35 15.89 -20.25
C LEU A 424 -6.97 17.05 -21.02
N SER A 425 -6.19 18.11 -21.19
CA SER A 425 -6.50 19.35 -21.93
C SER A 425 -5.35 19.66 -22.91
N GLY A 426 -5.51 20.61 -23.83
CA GLY A 426 -4.45 21.04 -24.74
C GLY A 426 -4.19 20.12 -25.95
N GLU A 427 -3.00 20.24 -26.54
CA GLU A 427 -2.55 19.50 -27.73
C GLU A 427 -1.74 18.24 -27.35
N VAL A 428 -2.43 17.23 -26.83
CA VAL A 428 -1.84 15.96 -26.38
C VAL A 428 -1.83 14.95 -27.53
N ASP A 429 -0.66 14.38 -27.87
CA ASP A 429 -0.57 13.30 -28.86
C ASP A 429 -0.89 11.92 -28.26
N TRP A 430 -1.10 10.92 -29.11
CA TRP A 430 -1.52 9.57 -28.69
C TRP A 430 -0.72 9.05 -27.48
N THR A 431 -1.39 8.96 -26.34
CA THR A 431 -0.83 8.65 -25.03
C THR A 431 -1.53 7.41 -24.45
N PRO A 432 -0.80 6.41 -23.94
CA PRO A 432 -1.40 5.24 -23.31
C PRO A 432 -1.82 5.54 -21.87
N LEU A 433 -2.98 5.06 -21.46
CA LEU A 433 -3.46 5.06 -20.08
C LEU A 433 -3.89 3.65 -19.68
N ALA A 434 -3.76 3.33 -18.39
CA ALA A 434 -4.17 2.05 -17.82
C ALA A 434 -4.72 2.24 -16.40
N TYR A 435 -5.71 1.43 -16.04
CA TYR A 435 -6.39 1.42 -14.75
C TYR A 435 -6.67 -0.02 -14.30
N LEU A 436 -6.35 -0.36 -13.05
CA LEU A 436 -6.66 -1.66 -12.46
C LEU A 436 -8.05 -1.63 -11.81
N LEU A 437 -9.01 -2.30 -12.43
CA LEU A 437 -10.36 -2.49 -11.88
C LEU A 437 -10.35 -3.62 -10.86
N PRO A 438 -10.92 -3.42 -9.65
CA PRO A 438 -11.18 -4.50 -8.71
C PRO A 438 -12.15 -5.58 -9.24
N PRO A 439 -12.25 -6.74 -8.55
CA PRO A 439 -13.33 -7.70 -8.80
C PRO A 439 -14.70 -7.09 -8.49
N GLY A 440 -15.59 -7.03 -9.47
CA GLY A 440 -16.90 -6.40 -9.33
C GLY A 440 -17.56 -6.04 -10.66
N GLU A 441 -18.68 -5.31 -10.55
CA GLU A 441 -19.35 -4.64 -11.67
C GLU A 441 -19.03 -3.14 -11.59
N HIS A 442 -18.23 -2.66 -12.54
CA HIS A 442 -17.74 -1.29 -12.61
C HIS A 442 -18.30 -0.56 -13.84
N THR A 443 -18.67 0.71 -13.67
CA THR A 443 -19.16 1.58 -14.75
C THR A 443 -18.01 2.46 -15.25
N ILE A 444 -17.61 2.29 -16.51
CA ILE A 444 -16.51 3.03 -17.13
C ILE A 444 -17.11 4.08 -18.06
N ARG A 445 -16.76 5.35 -17.85
CA ARG A 445 -17.20 6.45 -18.74
C ARG A 445 -16.01 7.27 -19.21
N PHE A 446 -15.98 7.55 -20.51
CA PHE A 446 -15.07 8.48 -21.14
C PHE A 446 -15.90 9.69 -21.62
N ALA A 447 -15.43 10.91 -21.34
CA ALA A 447 -16.13 12.13 -21.75
C ALA A 447 -15.16 13.18 -22.27
N TYR A 448 -15.63 14.04 -23.16
CA TYR A 448 -15.03 15.33 -23.48
C TYR A 448 -16.05 16.43 -23.12
N LYS A 449 -15.60 17.47 -22.43
CA LYS A 449 -16.47 18.56 -21.95
C LYS A 449 -15.79 19.92 -22.13
N LYS A 450 -16.53 20.88 -22.70
CA LYS A 450 -16.11 22.28 -22.82
C LYS A 450 -16.31 23.11 -21.55
N ASP A 451 -15.53 24.18 -21.45
CA ASP A 451 -15.69 25.31 -20.54
C ASP A 451 -16.80 26.30 -21.05
N SER A 452 -17.00 27.41 -20.34
CA SER A 452 -17.95 28.49 -20.61
C SER A 452 -17.57 29.49 -21.73
N SER A 453 -16.34 29.52 -22.27
CA SER A 453 -15.96 30.34 -23.43
C SER A 453 -14.56 30.05 -24.01
N VAL A 454 -14.44 30.19 -25.33
CA VAL A 454 -13.20 30.05 -26.16
C VAL A 454 -13.05 28.62 -26.74
N SER A 455 -12.17 28.48 -27.72
CA SER A 455 -12.09 27.36 -28.67
C SER A 455 -10.72 27.35 -29.35
N GLU A 456 -9.80 26.47 -28.93
CA GLU A 456 -8.50 26.26 -29.57
C GLU A 456 -8.23 24.76 -29.83
N GLY A 457 -7.45 24.46 -30.88
CA GLY A 457 -7.26 23.08 -31.36
C GLY A 457 -8.40 22.62 -32.29
N TYR A 458 -8.89 21.40 -32.08
CA TYR A 458 -10.03 20.78 -32.76
C TYR A 458 -11.29 20.67 -31.89
N ASP A 459 -11.25 21.19 -30.65
CA ASP A 459 -12.30 21.08 -29.63
C ASP A 459 -12.79 19.62 -29.43
N THR A 460 -11.88 18.65 -29.38
CA THR A 460 -12.25 17.23 -29.24
C THR A 460 -11.12 16.34 -28.70
N ALA A 461 -11.46 15.08 -28.46
CA ALA A 461 -10.52 14.01 -28.18
C ALA A 461 -10.87 12.75 -29.00
N TRP A 462 -9.91 11.83 -29.08
CA TRP A 462 -10.06 10.52 -29.70
C TRP A 462 -9.64 9.44 -28.70
N VAL A 463 -10.34 8.31 -28.71
CA VAL A 463 -10.00 7.10 -27.94
C VAL A 463 -9.89 5.92 -28.89
N ASP A 464 -8.87 5.10 -28.67
CA ASP A 464 -8.55 3.95 -29.53
C ASP A 464 -7.96 2.79 -28.71
N TYR A 465 -7.99 1.59 -29.29
CA TYR A 465 -7.30 0.38 -28.84
C TYR A 465 -7.50 0.08 -27.35
N ILE A 466 -8.77 0.00 -26.93
CA ILE A 466 -9.16 -0.33 -25.56
C ILE A 466 -8.99 -1.83 -25.34
N ILE A 467 -8.17 -2.22 -24.36
CA ILE A 467 -7.94 -3.60 -23.95
C ILE A 467 -8.53 -3.79 -22.54
N ILE A 468 -9.32 -4.85 -22.38
CA ILE A 468 -9.85 -5.30 -21.09
C ILE A 468 -9.28 -6.70 -20.83
N GLN A 469 -8.29 -6.76 -19.94
CA GLN A 469 -7.53 -7.97 -19.65
C GLN A 469 -7.71 -8.40 -18.18
N PRO A 470 -8.38 -9.53 -17.91
CA PRO A 470 -8.41 -10.13 -16.58
C PRO A 470 -7.00 -10.50 -16.12
N GLU A 471 -6.71 -10.28 -14.84
CA GLU A 471 -5.47 -10.76 -14.24
C GLU A 471 -5.57 -12.26 -13.93
N GLU A 472 -4.50 -13.01 -14.21
CA GLU A 472 -4.42 -14.42 -13.82
C GLU A 472 -4.42 -14.53 -12.29
N GLN A 473 -5.46 -15.12 -11.70
CA GLN A 473 -5.46 -15.37 -10.25
C GLN A 473 -4.51 -16.51 -9.89
N ILE A 474 -3.28 -16.13 -9.57
CA ILE A 474 -2.24 -17.00 -9.03
C ILE A 474 -2.75 -17.63 -7.73
N SER A 475 -3.22 -18.87 -7.86
CA SER A 475 -3.89 -19.60 -6.78
C SER A 475 -2.86 -20.16 -5.79
N VAL A 476 -2.35 -19.30 -4.90
CA VAL A 476 -1.32 -19.65 -3.91
C VAL A 476 -1.87 -20.61 -2.85
N THR A 477 -1.78 -21.92 -3.10
CA THR A 477 -2.17 -22.95 -2.14
C THR A 477 -1.20 -23.08 -0.97
N SER A 478 0.10 -22.82 -1.20
CA SER A 478 1.11 -22.70 -0.16
C SER A 478 2.22 -21.75 -0.58
N ALA A 479 2.64 -20.91 0.36
CA ALA A 479 3.76 -19.97 0.25
C ALA A 479 4.27 -19.62 1.65
N GLN A 480 5.47 -19.04 1.71
CA GLN A 480 6.02 -18.41 2.90
C GLN A 480 6.12 -16.92 2.65
N ILE A 481 5.66 -16.12 3.61
CA ILE A 481 5.87 -14.68 3.59
C ILE A 481 7.11 -14.37 4.45
N ILE A 482 8.09 -13.72 3.84
CA ILE A 482 9.31 -13.23 4.46
C ILE A 482 9.26 -11.70 4.39
N ALA A 483 8.85 -11.07 5.49
CA ALA A 483 8.98 -9.63 5.67
C ALA A 483 10.26 -9.33 6.45
N ASP A 484 10.99 -8.29 6.08
CA ASP A 484 12.18 -7.89 6.83
C ASP A 484 11.78 -7.14 8.13
N ASN A 485 12.66 -7.18 9.13
CA ASN A 485 12.48 -6.52 10.42
C ASN A 485 13.44 -5.32 10.48
N GLU A 486 13.32 -4.43 9.50
CA GLU A 486 14.14 -3.23 9.39
C GLU A 486 13.84 -2.22 10.51
N THR A 487 14.69 -1.19 10.57
CA THR A 487 14.56 -0.08 11.52
C THR A 487 14.44 1.22 10.76
N HIS A 488 13.23 1.78 10.72
CA HIS A 488 12.94 3.02 10.01
C HIS A 488 12.93 4.23 10.95
N VAL A 489 13.11 5.44 10.42
CA VAL A 489 13.16 6.71 11.16
C VAL A 489 11.79 7.38 11.18
N VAL A 490 11.34 7.83 12.36
CA VAL A 490 10.09 8.60 12.50
C VAL A 490 10.13 9.86 11.62
N GLY A 491 9.06 10.07 10.85
CA GLY A 491 8.92 11.22 9.96
C GLY A 491 9.68 11.14 8.63
N ARG A 492 10.33 10.03 8.30
CA ARG A 492 10.77 9.75 6.92
C ARG A 492 9.82 8.76 6.24
N ILE A 493 9.82 8.74 4.91
CA ILE A 493 9.15 7.69 4.14
C ILE A 493 10.07 6.46 4.12
N GLY A 494 9.71 5.46 4.91
CA GLY A 494 10.36 4.15 4.93
C GLY A 494 9.58 3.12 4.11
N TYR A 495 10.19 1.95 3.89
CA TYR A 495 9.63 0.89 3.08
C TYR A 495 9.62 -0.45 3.81
N ILE A 496 8.44 -1.06 3.94
CA ILE A 496 8.34 -2.46 4.39
C ILE A 496 8.29 -3.35 3.15
N ASP A 497 9.40 -4.02 2.86
CA ASP A 497 9.50 -5.05 1.83
C ASP A 497 8.97 -6.39 2.37
N VAL A 498 8.01 -6.96 1.64
CA VAL A 498 7.37 -8.24 1.95
C VAL A 498 7.56 -9.20 0.77
N GLN A 499 8.47 -10.16 0.91
CA GLN A 499 8.70 -11.19 -0.09
C GLN A 499 7.75 -12.38 0.10
N VAL A 500 7.18 -12.86 -1.01
CA VAL A 500 6.39 -14.09 -1.08
C VAL A 500 7.16 -15.14 -1.89
N VAL A 501 7.39 -16.31 -1.29
CA VAL A 501 8.11 -17.44 -1.91
C VAL A 501 7.32 -18.74 -1.77
N ASP A 502 7.56 -19.71 -2.65
CA ASP A 502 6.98 -21.06 -2.54
C ASP A 502 7.62 -21.88 -1.39
N GLU A 503 7.19 -23.13 -1.20
CA GLU A 503 7.77 -24.03 -0.20
C GLU A 503 9.26 -24.37 -0.42
N SER A 504 9.80 -24.11 -1.61
CA SER A 504 11.20 -24.33 -1.97
C SER A 504 12.08 -23.07 -1.85
N GLY A 505 11.47 -21.90 -1.63
CA GLY A 505 12.13 -20.60 -1.55
C GLY A 505 12.28 -19.89 -2.90
N VAL A 506 11.51 -20.27 -3.92
CA VAL A 506 11.43 -19.58 -5.21
C VAL A 506 10.40 -18.46 -5.12
N PRO A 507 10.72 -17.21 -5.53
CA PRO A 507 9.77 -16.11 -5.46
C PRO A 507 8.49 -16.28 -6.31
N ILE A 508 7.39 -15.74 -5.81
CA ILE A 508 6.08 -15.73 -6.48
C ILE A 508 5.75 -14.27 -6.88
N PRO A 509 5.90 -13.88 -8.16
CA PRO A 509 5.46 -12.58 -8.67
C PRO A 509 3.93 -12.54 -8.81
N GLY A 510 3.35 -11.35 -8.94
CA GLY A 510 1.94 -11.17 -9.32
C GLY A 510 0.90 -11.51 -8.25
N VAL A 511 1.29 -11.68 -6.98
CA VAL A 511 0.36 -11.97 -5.87
C VAL A 511 0.21 -10.77 -4.95
N ASN A 512 -0.97 -10.58 -4.36
CA ASN A 512 -1.29 -9.36 -3.62
C ASN A 512 -1.12 -9.55 -2.12
N VAL A 513 -0.32 -8.68 -1.51
CA VAL A 513 -0.07 -8.62 -0.08
C VAL A 513 -0.92 -7.52 0.55
N GLN A 514 -1.66 -7.86 1.60
CA GLN A 514 -2.22 -6.91 2.55
C GLN A 514 -1.35 -6.85 3.80
N LEU A 515 -0.98 -5.62 4.20
CA LEU A 515 -0.20 -5.38 5.41
C LEU A 515 -1.12 -4.80 6.50
N LEU A 516 -1.13 -5.43 7.68
CA LEU A 516 -1.88 -4.98 8.85
C LEU A 516 -0.91 -4.65 9.98
N TYR A 517 -1.28 -3.72 10.85
CA TYR A 517 -0.52 -3.36 12.06
C TYR A 517 -1.39 -3.51 13.31
N GLN A 518 -0.77 -3.81 14.46
CA GLN A 518 -1.48 -3.93 15.74
C GLN A 518 -1.36 -2.65 16.58
N GLU A 519 -2.48 -2.14 17.07
CA GLU A 519 -2.51 -0.98 17.99
C GLU A 519 -2.47 -1.37 19.46
N SER A 520 -2.31 -0.35 20.33
CA SER A 520 -2.21 -0.52 21.78
C SER A 520 -3.45 -1.13 22.47
N ASP A 521 -4.58 -1.24 21.77
CA ASP A 521 -5.78 -1.94 22.23
C ASP A 521 -5.78 -3.44 21.89
N GLY A 522 -4.83 -3.90 21.06
CA GLY A 522 -4.67 -5.27 20.59
C GLY A 522 -5.43 -5.62 19.30
N ASN A 523 -6.17 -4.68 18.71
CA ASN A 523 -6.85 -4.88 17.42
C ASN A 523 -5.87 -4.72 16.24
N TRP A 524 -6.23 -5.35 15.12
CA TRP A 524 -5.50 -5.27 13.86
C TRP A 524 -6.19 -4.27 12.92
N TYR A 525 -5.40 -3.36 12.38
CA TYR A 525 -5.82 -2.31 11.45
C TYR A 525 -5.11 -2.53 10.13
N LEU A 526 -5.81 -2.28 9.02
CA LEU A 526 -5.23 -2.38 7.68
C LEU A 526 -4.35 -1.15 7.45
N LEU A 527 -3.14 -1.36 6.93
CA LEU A 527 -2.24 -0.30 6.51
C LEU A 527 -2.55 0.05 5.06
N SER A 528 -2.69 1.34 4.77
CA SER A 528 -2.71 1.86 3.41
C SER A 528 -1.39 2.56 3.13
N ASP A 529 -0.96 2.57 1.87
CA ASP A 529 0.20 3.34 1.40
C ASP A 529 0.06 4.81 1.78
N VAL A 530 1.14 5.40 2.29
CA VAL A 530 1.14 6.79 2.78
C VAL A 530 0.84 7.81 1.66
N ILE A 531 1.22 7.51 0.42
CA ILE A 531 1.08 8.33 -0.79
C ILE A 531 -0.14 7.88 -1.62
N THR A 532 -0.19 6.63 -2.09
CA THR A 532 -1.27 6.19 -2.99
C THR A 532 -2.55 5.84 -2.25
N GLY A 533 -2.50 5.55 -0.95
CA GLY A 533 -3.66 5.09 -0.17
C GLY A 533 -4.18 3.71 -0.57
N GLU A 534 -3.45 2.97 -1.39
CA GLU A 534 -3.74 1.56 -1.72
C GLU A 534 -3.56 0.69 -0.47
N ASP A 535 -4.40 -0.32 -0.28
CA ASP A 535 -4.34 -1.23 0.87
C ASP A 535 -3.88 -2.65 0.50
N SER A 536 -3.55 -2.88 -0.77
CA SER A 536 -3.20 -4.16 -1.37
C SER A 536 -2.05 -3.97 -2.37
N PHE A 537 -1.00 -4.78 -2.26
CA PHE A 537 0.28 -4.53 -2.93
C PHE A 537 0.74 -5.77 -3.70
N THR A 538 0.84 -5.67 -5.02
CA THR A 538 1.24 -6.79 -5.90
C THR A 538 2.75 -7.04 -5.83
N THR A 539 3.18 -8.30 -5.83
CA THR A 539 4.60 -8.68 -5.80
C THR A 539 5.29 -8.53 -7.16
N ASP A 540 6.52 -8.02 -7.13
CA ASP A 540 7.38 -7.86 -8.31
C ASP A 540 7.95 -9.21 -8.83
N SER A 541 8.76 -9.15 -9.90
CA SER A 541 9.54 -10.28 -10.45
C SER A 541 10.42 -11.06 -9.45
N ASN A 542 10.81 -10.45 -8.32
CA ASN A 542 11.56 -11.06 -7.23
C ASN A 542 10.65 -11.48 -6.05
N GLY A 543 9.32 -11.48 -6.27
CA GLY A 543 8.29 -11.81 -5.30
C GLY A 543 8.11 -10.78 -4.20
N ILE A 544 8.62 -9.56 -4.34
CA ILE A 544 8.58 -8.52 -3.29
C ILE A 544 7.41 -7.57 -3.55
N ALA A 545 6.51 -7.44 -2.58
CA ALA A 545 5.60 -6.31 -2.46
C ALA A 545 6.25 -5.25 -1.57
N LYS A 546 6.35 -4.01 -2.04
CA LYS A 546 7.06 -2.91 -1.37
C LYS A 546 6.05 -1.86 -0.90
N ILE A 547 5.89 -1.71 0.42
CA ILE A 547 4.85 -0.85 1.03
C ILE A 547 5.48 0.40 1.65
N ARG A 548 5.08 1.60 1.21
CA ARG A 548 5.54 2.85 1.83
C ARG A 548 4.83 3.16 3.12
N ILE A 549 5.60 3.60 4.11
CA ILE A 549 5.13 4.02 5.43
C ILE A 549 5.74 5.36 5.82
N CYS A 550 4.99 6.18 6.55
CA CYS A 550 5.55 7.32 7.30
C CYS A 550 5.23 7.13 8.78
N PRO A 551 6.11 6.48 9.57
CA PRO A 551 5.89 6.27 11.00
C PRO A 551 5.86 7.60 11.75
N ALA A 552 4.84 7.80 12.57
CA ALA A 552 4.61 9.01 13.34
C ALA A 552 5.04 8.90 14.81
N GLN A 553 5.33 7.70 15.31
CA GLN A 553 5.72 7.42 16.70
C GLN A 553 6.84 6.38 16.73
N SER A 554 7.74 6.48 17.71
CA SER A 554 8.86 5.57 17.89
C SER A 554 8.50 4.29 18.68
N GLY A 555 9.39 3.31 18.63
CA GLY A 555 9.22 2.00 19.27
C GLY A 555 8.86 0.89 18.29
N THR A 556 8.54 -0.29 18.81
CA THR A 556 8.28 -1.48 17.98
C THR A 556 6.78 -1.66 17.73
N VAL A 557 6.39 -1.82 16.47
CA VAL A 557 5.03 -2.16 16.05
C VAL A 557 5.03 -3.56 15.46
N THR A 558 4.16 -4.42 15.98
CA THR A 558 3.94 -5.75 15.41
C THR A 558 3.05 -5.62 14.18
N PHE A 559 3.59 -6.04 13.05
CA PHE A 559 2.92 -6.11 11.76
C PHE A 559 2.45 -7.53 11.44
N LYS A 560 1.56 -7.61 10.46
CA LYS A 560 1.06 -8.86 9.89
C LYS A 560 0.84 -8.72 8.40
N ALA A 561 1.69 -9.34 7.61
CA ALA A 561 1.51 -9.47 6.16
C ALA A 561 0.65 -10.71 5.87
N ARG A 562 -0.25 -10.61 4.88
CA ARG A 562 -1.23 -11.64 4.52
C ARG A 562 -1.50 -11.61 3.03
N LEU A 563 -1.59 -12.76 2.37
CA LEU A 563 -2.00 -12.80 0.96
C LEU A 563 -3.50 -12.52 0.80
N VAL A 564 -3.87 -11.78 -0.24
CA VAL A 564 -5.28 -11.50 -0.58
C VAL A 564 -5.93 -12.73 -1.20
N GLU A 565 -5.21 -13.43 -2.08
CA GLU A 565 -5.65 -14.66 -2.76
C GLU A 565 -5.83 -15.82 -1.78
N ASN A 566 -5.04 -15.84 -0.70
CA ASN A 566 -5.16 -16.84 0.36
C ASN A 566 -4.95 -16.23 1.76
N PRO A 567 -6.00 -15.65 2.39
CA PRO A 567 -5.91 -15.02 3.70
C PRO A 567 -5.55 -15.93 4.89
N SER A 568 -5.32 -17.23 4.65
CA SER A 568 -4.75 -18.15 5.65
C SER A 568 -3.22 -18.19 5.65
N ILE A 569 -2.59 -17.69 4.57
CA ILE A 569 -1.15 -17.46 4.48
C ILE A 569 -0.89 -16.05 5.03
N GLU A 570 -0.55 -15.98 6.31
CA GLU A 570 -0.15 -14.76 7.00
C GLU A 570 1.08 -14.99 7.90
N THR A 571 1.93 -13.96 8.02
CA THR A 571 3.10 -13.96 8.92
C THR A 571 3.07 -12.72 9.81
N GLN A 572 3.60 -12.82 11.04
CA GLN A 572 3.72 -11.70 11.98
C GLN A 572 5.20 -11.40 12.25
N PHE A 573 5.54 -10.11 12.27
CA PHE A 573 6.90 -9.61 12.37
C PHE A 573 6.93 -8.26 13.12
N ASP A 574 8.09 -7.85 13.63
CA ASP A 574 8.24 -6.71 14.54
C ASP A 574 9.17 -5.65 13.93
N VAL A 575 8.58 -4.60 13.37
CA VAL A 575 9.32 -3.46 12.79
C VAL A 575 9.57 -2.42 13.89
N THR A 576 10.77 -1.82 13.91
CA THR A 576 11.15 -0.86 14.96
C THR A 576 11.36 0.53 14.38
N PHE A 577 10.71 1.52 14.98
CA PHE A 577 10.82 2.92 14.60
C PHE A 577 11.77 3.68 15.52
N GLN A 578 12.85 4.21 14.95
CA GLN A 578 13.80 5.08 15.64
C GLN A 578 13.20 6.47 15.81
N GLY A 579 13.12 6.94 17.07
CA GLY A 579 12.65 8.29 17.39
C GLY A 579 13.58 9.36 16.83
N LEU A 580 12.97 10.44 16.34
CA LEU A 580 13.65 11.51 15.61
C LEU A 580 14.27 12.55 16.56
N ASN A 581 15.44 13.09 16.20
CA ASN A 581 16.05 14.19 16.94
C ASN A 581 15.52 15.56 16.52
N TRP A 582 15.40 15.80 15.21
CA TRP A 582 14.98 17.07 14.64
C TRP A 582 13.96 16.89 13.52
N LEU A 583 12.78 17.50 13.69
CA LEU A 583 11.83 17.71 12.59
C LEU A 583 11.94 19.16 12.09
N PHE A 584 12.02 19.32 10.77
CA PHE A 584 11.80 20.59 10.09
C PHE A 584 10.46 20.50 9.33
N LEU A 585 9.53 21.39 9.65
CA LEU A 585 8.45 21.76 8.73
C LEU A 585 8.93 23.00 7.97
N VAL A 586 8.95 22.96 6.64
CA VAL A 586 9.17 24.15 5.81
C VAL A 586 7.85 24.51 5.14
N TRP A 587 7.36 25.70 5.43
CA TRP A 587 6.26 26.37 4.74
C TRP A 587 6.89 27.16 3.59
N MET A 588 6.81 26.62 2.39
CA MET A 588 7.51 27.10 1.21
C MET A 588 6.49 27.76 0.27
N CYS A 589 6.24 29.03 0.56
CA CYS A 589 5.27 29.90 -0.11
C CYS A 589 5.94 30.40 -1.39
N ALA A 590 5.79 29.64 -2.46
CA ALA A 590 6.53 29.83 -3.70
C ALA A 590 5.61 30.14 -4.90
N ASP A 591 4.29 30.31 -4.70
CA ASP A 591 3.42 31.02 -5.66
C ASP A 591 3.66 32.53 -5.63
N ASN A 592 4.83 32.94 -6.11
CA ASN A 592 5.17 34.32 -6.45
C ASN A 592 6.49 34.34 -7.27
N ASN A 593 7.08 35.52 -7.46
CA ASN A 593 8.31 35.68 -8.23
C ASN A 593 9.57 34.97 -7.67
N LEU A 594 9.51 34.28 -6.52
CA LEU A 594 10.66 33.59 -5.92
C LEU A 594 10.74 32.09 -6.21
N GLU A 595 9.73 31.47 -6.85
CA GLU A 595 9.62 30.01 -7.05
C GLU A 595 10.94 29.30 -7.47
N SER A 596 11.69 29.89 -8.40
CA SER A 596 12.95 29.33 -8.89
C SER A 596 14.07 29.19 -7.84
N PHE A 597 13.95 29.86 -6.69
CA PHE A 597 14.85 29.75 -5.56
C PHE A 597 14.39 28.65 -4.59
N ALA A 598 13.09 28.57 -4.30
CA ALA A 598 12.49 27.45 -3.55
C ALA A 598 12.83 26.08 -4.18
N LEU A 599 12.82 25.99 -5.51
CA LEU A 599 13.26 24.80 -6.24
C LEU A 599 14.77 24.49 -6.06
N ASN A 600 15.63 25.48 -5.82
CA ASN A 600 17.03 25.24 -5.45
C ASN A 600 17.15 24.75 -4.00
N ASP A 601 16.39 25.32 -3.08
CA ASP A 601 16.41 24.96 -1.66
C ASP A 601 15.86 23.55 -1.40
N LEU A 602 14.83 23.13 -2.15
CA LEU A 602 14.42 21.72 -2.23
C LEU A 602 15.59 20.81 -2.62
N ASN A 603 16.47 21.22 -3.54
CA ASN A 603 17.66 20.45 -3.91
C ASN A 603 18.77 20.50 -2.85
N GLU A 604 18.88 21.58 -2.07
CA GLU A 604 19.81 21.65 -0.93
C GLU A 604 19.40 20.72 0.21
N MET A 605 18.11 20.64 0.54
CA MET A 605 17.56 19.84 1.65
C MET A 605 17.77 18.33 1.51
N LEU A 606 17.94 17.82 0.28
CA LEU A 606 18.32 16.42 -0.02
C LEU A 606 19.61 15.99 0.72
N ASN A 607 20.46 16.93 1.15
CA ASN A 607 21.69 16.65 1.89
C ASN A 607 21.47 16.34 3.39
N SER A 608 20.23 16.33 3.89
CA SER A 608 19.93 16.02 5.30
C SER A 608 20.33 14.58 5.71
N ASN A 609 20.55 14.35 7.01
CA ASN A 609 20.99 13.05 7.52
C ASN A 609 19.94 12.37 8.44
N GLU A 610 20.23 11.12 8.84
CA GLU A 610 19.40 10.22 9.66
C GLU A 610 18.86 10.79 10.99
N ASN A 611 19.45 11.88 11.52
CA ASN A 611 18.99 12.54 12.74
C ASN A 611 17.81 13.52 12.46
N VAL A 612 17.52 13.75 11.19
CA VAL A 612 16.65 14.83 10.67
C VAL A 612 15.56 14.25 9.76
N SER A 613 14.34 14.75 9.92
CA SER A 613 13.28 14.70 8.90
C SER A 613 12.99 16.11 8.42
N VAL A 614 12.70 16.23 7.13
CA VAL A 614 12.20 17.46 6.51
C VAL A 614 10.86 17.13 5.84
N VAL A 615 9.84 17.89 6.22
CA VAL A 615 8.53 17.94 5.57
C VAL A 615 8.42 19.33 4.95
N VAL A 616 8.23 19.41 3.63
CA VAL A 616 8.00 20.67 2.93
C VAL A 616 6.56 20.66 2.43
N ILE A 617 5.84 21.74 2.73
CA ILE A 617 4.61 22.07 2.01
C ILE A 617 5.03 23.12 0.98
N PHE A 618 4.97 22.73 -0.29
CA PHE A 618 5.34 23.56 -1.42
C PHE A 618 4.05 24.03 -2.09
N ASP A 619 3.85 25.34 -2.13
CA ASP A 619 2.84 26.06 -2.90
C ASP A 619 3.58 26.75 -4.07
N GLY A 620 3.07 26.72 -5.31
CA GLY A 620 3.88 27.15 -6.47
C GLY A 620 3.15 27.61 -7.73
N SER A 621 3.68 28.67 -8.36
CA SER A 621 3.05 29.33 -9.52
C SER A 621 3.12 28.57 -10.84
N SER A 622 4.15 27.72 -11.00
CA SER A 622 4.46 27.03 -12.27
C SER A 622 4.69 25.54 -12.11
N GLN A 623 5.29 25.12 -10.99
CA GLN A 623 5.17 23.77 -10.45
C GLN A 623 3.98 23.75 -9.49
N SER A 624 3.01 22.86 -9.72
CA SER A 624 1.85 22.67 -8.85
C SER A 624 2.26 22.44 -7.38
N ASP A 625 1.30 22.56 -6.47
CA ASP A 625 1.56 22.36 -5.05
C ASP A 625 1.84 20.88 -4.70
N TRP A 626 2.71 20.63 -3.72
CA TRP A 626 3.06 19.30 -3.22
C TRP A 626 3.29 19.29 -1.71
N ILE A 627 3.05 18.12 -1.11
CA ILE A 627 3.66 17.76 0.17
C ILE A 627 4.84 16.85 -0.13
N TYR A 628 6.05 17.32 0.16
CA TYR A 628 7.29 16.55 0.05
C TYR A 628 7.79 16.10 1.43
N VAL A 629 8.21 14.84 1.52
CA VAL A 629 8.88 14.26 2.69
C VAL A 629 10.07 13.43 2.19
N LEU A 630 11.20 13.53 2.87
CA LEU A 630 12.37 12.72 2.52
C LEU A 630 12.14 11.25 2.86
N ASN A 631 12.50 10.36 1.94
CA ASN A 631 12.65 8.94 2.25
C ASN A 631 13.96 8.67 3.00
N GLU A 632 14.26 7.41 3.30
CA GLU A 632 15.42 7.02 4.10
C GLU A 632 16.73 7.05 3.30
N GLU A 633 16.63 6.91 1.98
CA GLU A 633 17.70 7.11 1.00
C GLU A 633 18.10 8.59 0.83
N GLY A 634 17.23 9.52 1.23
CA GLY A 634 17.45 10.98 1.14
C GLY A 634 16.91 11.62 -0.14
N GLU A 635 15.99 10.95 -0.83
CA GLU A 635 15.28 11.46 -2.01
C GLU A 635 13.90 12.02 -1.61
N TRP A 636 13.35 12.92 -2.43
CA TRP A 636 11.99 13.44 -2.21
C TRP A 636 10.93 12.45 -2.68
N GLU A 637 10.01 12.12 -1.78
CA GLU A 637 8.74 11.48 -2.11
C GLU A 637 7.58 12.34 -1.61
N GLY A 638 6.40 12.18 -2.21
CA GLY A 638 5.29 13.08 -1.91
C GLY A 638 4.03 12.83 -2.73
N VAL A 639 3.10 13.77 -2.60
CA VAL A 639 1.84 13.83 -3.37
C VAL A 639 1.60 15.25 -3.87
N PRO A 640 1.12 15.43 -5.12
CA PRO A 640 0.59 16.72 -5.56
C PRO A 640 -0.73 17.00 -4.85
N MET A 641 -1.05 18.28 -4.66
CA MET A 641 -2.36 18.69 -4.15
C MET A 641 -3.43 18.62 -5.25
N VAL A 642 -4.70 18.60 -4.83
CA VAL A 642 -5.87 18.55 -5.72
C VAL A 642 -6.67 19.88 -5.69
N ALA A 643 -6.39 20.71 -4.70
CA ALA A 643 -6.76 22.11 -4.62
C ALA A 643 -5.46 22.92 -4.46
N GLU A 644 -5.51 24.20 -4.84
CA GLU A 644 -4.48 25.19 -4.49
C GLU A 644 -4.39 25.33 -2.95
N ILE A 645 -3.18 25.54 -2.44
CA ILE A 645 -2.90 25.92 -1.05
C ILE A 645 -2.80 27.44 -0.97
N ASP A 646 -3.68 28.09 -0.20
CA ASP A 646 -3.52 29.51 0.14
C ASP A 646 -2.38 29.65 1.17
N SER A 647 -1.15 29.88 0.70
CA SER A 647 0.04 29.89 1.56
C SER A 647 0.10 31.13 2.46
N GLY A 648 -0.69 32.15 2.11
CA GLY A 648 -1.01 33.31 2.92
C GLY A 648 -2.07 33.09 4.02
N ASN A 649 -2.75 31.94 4.05
CA ASN A 649 -3.85 31.67 4.97
C ASN A 649 -3.41 30.91 6.22
N ILE A 650 -3.49 31.58 7.37
CA ILE A 650 -3.14 31.00 8.67
C ILE A 650 -3.90 29.71 9.01
N SER A 651 -5.10 29.49 8.46
CA SER A 651 -5.89 28.26 8.71
C SER A 651 -5.20 27.02 8.13
N GLU A 652 -4.53 27.18 6.99
CA GLU A 652 -3.78 26.13 6.32
C GLU A 652 -2.46 25.90 7.05
N LEU A 653 -1.69 26.97 7.30
CA LEU A 653 -0.48 26.90 8.12
C LEU A 653 -0.75 26.19 9.46
N ILE A 654 -1.82 26.54 10.20
CA ILE A 654 -2.21 25.87 11.45
C ILE A 654 -2.49 24.38 11.24
N THR A 655 -3.11 23.99 10.12
CA THR A 655 -3.41 22.59 9.81
C THR A 655 -2.16 21.78 9.50
N TYR A 656 -1.22 22.35 8.74
CA TYR A 656 0.07 21.71 8.46
C TYR A 656 1.01 21.71 9.69
N MET A 657 0.90 22.72 10.57
CA MET A 657 1.52 22.69 11.90
C MET A 657 0.92 21.59 12.79
N GLU A 658 -0.41 21.41 12.84
CA GLU A 658 -1.05 20.27 13.53
C GLU A 658 -0.50 18.94 12.96
N TYR A 659 -0.41 18.81 11.63
CA TYR A 659 0.13 17.61 10.99
C TYR A 659 1.57 17.31 11.40
N ALA A 660 2.50 18.27 11.25
CA ALA A 660 3.90 18.11 11.65
C ALA A 660 4.06 17.84 13.15
N SER A 661 3.20 18.42 14.01
CA SER A 661 3.25 18.23 15.45
C SER A 661 2.99 16.79 15.93
N ASN A 662 2.38 15.96 15.06
CA ASN A 662 2.05 14.57 15.36
C ASN A 662 3.22 13.59 15.11
N LEU A 663 4.25 13.97 14.36
CA LEU A 663 5.49 13.19 14.20
C LEU A 663 6.35 13.28 15.48
N GLU A 664 6.63 12.18 16.17
CA GLU A 664 7.47 12.20 17.38
C GLU A 664 8.91 12.67 17.06
N ALA A 665 9.27 13.85 17.56
CA ALA A 665 10.62 14.40 17.46
C ALA A 665 11.06 15.00 18.81
N SER A 666 12.37 15.00 19.06
CA SER A 666 12.96 15.56 20.29
C SER A 666 12.95 17.09 20.30
N ASN A 667 13.15 17.71 19.13
CA ASN A 667 13.05 19.15 18.89
C ASN A 667 12.33 19.42 17.54
N ARG A 668 11.80 20.62 17.36
CA ARG A 668 11.11 21.06 16.14
C ARG A 668 11.57 22.43 15.67
N ALA A 669 11.83 22.53 14.38
CA ALA A 669 11.89 23.80 13.65
C ALA A 669 10.67 23.93 12.73
N ILE A 670 10.12 25.13 12.65
CA ILE A 670 9.20 25.54 11.58
C ILE A 670 9.87 26.69 10.85
N ILE A 671 10.07 26.54 9.54
CA ILE A 671 10.69 27.56 8.69
C ILE A 671 9.60 28.13 7.79
N LEU A 672 9.40 29.45 7.86
CA LEU A 672 8.63 30.21 6.89
C LEU A 672 9.62 30.73 5.85
N TRP A 673 9.51 30.25 4.61
CA TRP A 673 10.34 30.66 3.48
C TRP A 673 9.46 31.46 2.52
N ASP A 674 9.82 32.71 2.24
CA ASP A 674 9.28 33.60 1.20
C ASP A 674 9.86 35.04 1.33
N HIS A 675 9.44 36.00 0.50
CA HIS A 675 9.38 37.41 0.83
C HIS A 675 9.01 37.70 2.30
N GLY A 676 9.71 38.68 2.88
CA GLY A 676 9.38 39.24 4.18
C GLY A 676 9.35 40.77 4.12
N SER A 677 8.67 41.38 5.07
CA SER A 677 8.56 42.84 5.16
C SER A 677 8.59 43.38 6.59
N ALA A 678 8.91 42.52 7.58
CA ALA A 678 8.61 42.68 9.00
C ALA A 678 7.11 42.88 9.30
N TRP A 679 6.63 44.09 9.00
CA TRP A 679 5.22 44.52 9.05
C TRP A 679 4.92 45.67 8.06
N LEU A 680 5.87 45.97 7.16
CA LEU A 680 5.93 47.13 6.26
C LEU A 680 5.52 46.75 4.81
N TYR A 681 5.88 47.57 3.81
CA TYR A 681 5.63 47.31 2.38
C TYR A 681 6.65 48.04 1.47
N ASP A 682 7.00 47.44 0.32
CA ASP A 682 7.71 48.11 -0.78
C ASP A 682 6.75 48.94 -1.64
N ALA A 683 6.72 50.26 -1.43
CA ALA A 683 5.71 51.18 -1.96
C ALA A 683 5.71 51.38 -3.50
N LYS A 684 5.38 50.35 -4.29
CA LYS A 684 5.27 50.42 -5.77
C LYS A 684 3.84 50.28 -6.31
N ALA A 685 2.91 49.61 -5.62
CA ALA A 685 1.49 49.56 -5.97
C ALA A 685 0.60 50.30 -4.95
N SER A 686 -0.58 50.78 -5.37
CA SER A 686 -1.43 51.64 -4.53
C SER A 686 -2.37 50.90 -3.56
N TYR A 687 -2.47 49.57 -3.68
CA TYR A 687 -3.14 48.66 -2.75
C TYR A 687 -2.42 47.30 -2.87
N SER A 688 -1.63 46.93 -1.87
CA SER A 688 -0.84 45.69 -1.83
C SER A 688 -0.51 45.25 -0.39
N PRO A 689 -0.18 43.96 -0.19
CA PRO A 689 -0.07 43.29 1.11
C PRO A 689 1.15 43.64 2.00
N ARG A 690 1.16 43.14 3.25
CA ARG A 690 2.18 43.38 4.29
C ARG A 690 2.38 42.20 5.25
N GLY A 691 3.47 41.47 5.15
CA GLY A 691 3.75 40.37 6.07
C GLY A 691 4.94 39.50 5.65
N ILE A 692 4.68 38.20 5.68
CA ILE A 692 5.49 37.07 5.22
C ILE A 692 4.52 36.06 4.56
N CYS A 693 5.01 35.10 3.78
CA CYS A 693 4.19 34.08 3.12
C CYS A 693 3.18 34.68 2.14
N PHE A 694 3.67 35.42 1.15
CA PHE A 694 2.90 36.06 0.09
C PHE A 694 2.56 35.07 -1.03
N ASP A 695 1.32 35.17 -1.48
CA ASP A 695 0.65 34.27 -2.41
C ASP A 695 0.04 35.14 -3.53
N ASP A 696 0.53 35.01 -4.77
CA ASP A 696 0.17 35.88 -5.90
C ASP A 696 -1.18 35.47 -6.55
N THR A 697 -1.61 34.21 -6.40
CA THR A 697 -2.87 33.66 -6.96
C THR A 697 -4.09 34.09 -6.16
N SER A 698 -4.08 33.90 -4.84
CA SER A 698 -5.14 34.38 -3.94
C SER A 698 -4.97 35.88 -3.62
N GLY A 699 -3.72 36.37 -3.63
CA GLY A 699 -3.35 37.71 -3.16
C GLY A 699 -3.23 37.83 -1.64
N ASN A 700 -3.21 36.70 -0.92
CA ASN A 700 -3.10 36.65 0.54
C ASN A 700 -1.64 36.62 1.03
N TYR A 701 -1.51 36.72 2.36
CA TYR A 701 -0.25 36.95 3.08
C TYR A 701 -0.51 36.86 4.59
N ILE A 702 0.48 36.40 5.35
CA ILE A 702 0.37 36.32 6.81
C ILE A 702 0.91 37.61 7.44
N THR A 703 0.05 38.45 8.01
CA THR A 703 0.50 39.61 8.79
C THR A 703 1.15 39.19 10.12
N THR A 704 1.98 40.05 10.72
CA THR A 704 2.62 39.76 12.02
C THR A 704 1.62 39.41 13.15
N PRO A 705 0.47 40.12 13.29
CA PRO A 705 -0.58 39.71 14.23
C PRO A 705 -1.25 38.37 13.91
N GLU A 706 -1.36 37.99 12.64
CA GLU A 706 -1.93 36.71 12.20
C GLU A 706 -0.95 35.56 12.42
N LEU A 707 0.36 35.77 12.21
CA LEU A 707 1.40 34.82 12.62
C LEU A 707 1.40 34.61 14.14
N ARG A 708 1.21 35.69 14.93
CA ARG A 708 0.96 35.55 16.37
C ARG A 708 -0.29 34.73 16.66
N GLN A 709 -1.41 34.98 15.97
CA GLN A 709 -2.65 34.21 16.14
C GLN A 709 -2.42 32.72 15.87
N ALA A 710 -1.74 32.36 14.77
CA ALA A 710 -1.44 30.98 14.41
C ALA A 710 -0.60 30.26 15.49
N LEU A 711 0.39 30.94 16.05
CA LEU A 711 1.26 30.40 17.09
C LEU A 711 0.58 30.40 18.49
N GLU A 712 -0.27 31.37 18.81
CA GLU A 712 -1.14 31.34 20.00
C GLU A 712 -2.12 30.15 19.92
N GLU A 713 -2.73 29.93 18.76
CA GLU A 713 -3.71 28.86 18.53
C GLU A 713 -3.05 27.47 18.57
N TYR A 714 -1.92 27.28 17.87
CA TYR A 714 -1.10 26.07 17.91
C TYR A 714 -0.73 25.67 19.36
N ASN A 715 -0.21 26.63 20.14
CA ASN A 715 0.14 26.42 21.53
C ASN A 715 -1.10 26.10 22.40
N SER A 716 -2.29 26.61 22.05
CA SER A 716 -3.54 26.35 22.78
C SER A 716 -3.99 24.88 22.71
N TYR A 717 -3.63 24.17 21.64
CA TYR A 717 -3.98 22.76 21.43
C TYR A 717 -3.15 21.79 22.30
N GLY A 718 -2.07 22.25 22.94
CA GLY A 718 -1.19 21.37 23.71
C GLY A 718 -0.45 20.36 22.82
N PHE A 719 0.04 20.82 21.68
CA PHE A 719 1.07 20.15 20.90
C PHE A 719 2.47 20.35 21.53
N PRO A 720 3.51 19.60 21.11
CA PRO A 720 4.89 19.93 21.47
C PRO A 720 5.23 21.34 21.01
N ARG A 721 6.01 22.09 21.80
CA ARG A 721 6.40 23.46 21.46
C ARG A 721 7.29 23.48 20.20
N ILE A 722 7.34 24.63 19.56
CA ILE A 722 8.27 24.93 18.47
C ILE A 722 9.54 25.51 19.10
N ASP A 723 10.67 24.83 18.94
CA ASP A 723 11.94 25.24 19.53
C ASP A 723 12.62 26.34 18.69
N ILE A 724 12.48 26.26 17.36
CA ILE A 724 12.95 27.27 16.40
C ILE A 724 11.80 27.69 15.47
N LEU A 725 11.49 28.97 15.43
CA LEU A 725 10.79 29.58 14.28
C LEU A 725 11.85 30.23 13.38
N GLY A 726 12.09 29.62 12.21
CA GLY A 726 12.87 30.23 11.16
C GLY A 726 12.00 31.12 10.29
N MET A 727 12.54 32.26 9.88
CA MET A 727 11.96 33.12 8.85
C MET A 727 13.07 33.39 7.84
N ASP A 728 13.13 32.57 6.80
CA ASP A 728 13.98 32.76 5.61
C ASP A 728 13.26 33.77 4.72
N ALA A 729 13.31 35.01 5.20
CA ALA A 729 12.44 36.10 4.78
C ALA A 729 13.00 37.46 5.20
N CYS A 730 12.89 38.43 4.29
CA CYS A 730 13.44 39.77 4.46
C CYS A 730 12.93 40.52 5.71
N LEU A 731 13.83 41.20 6.42
CA LEU A 731 13.58 42.18 7.49
C LEU A 731 12.94 41.63 8.79
N MET A 732 12.65 40.32 8.89
CA MET A 732 11.89 39.73 10.00
C MET A 732 12.62 39.81 11.37
N GLY A 733 13.92 40.12 11.38
CA GLY A 733 14.70 40.57 12.55
C GLY A 733 14.34 41.99 13.01
N SER A 734 13.06 42.22 13.30
CA SER A 734 12.53 43.50 13.81
C SER A 734 12.13 43.35 15.29
N ILE A 735 12.45 44.34 16.12
CA ILE A 735 12.05 44.29 17.55
C ILE A 735 10.54 44.25 17.71
N GLU A 736 9.79 44.81 16.76
CA GLU A 736 8.33 44.78 16.75
C GLU A 736 7.79 43.39 16.40
N VAL A 737 8.40 42.69 15.42
CA VAL A 737 8.09 41.29 15.10
C VAL A 737 8.42 40.38 16.29
N LEU A 738 9.64 40.49 16.82
CA LEU A 738 10.10 39.70 17.97
C LEU A 738 9.24 39.95 19.23
N TYR A 739 8.70 41.17 19.40
CA TYR A 739 7.78 41.49 20.50
C TYR A 739 6.36 40.99 20.25
N GLU A 740 5.86 41.01 19.01
CA GLU A 740 4.57 40.40 18.69
C GLU A 740 4.62 38.89 19.03
N LEU A 741 5.65 38.17 18.57
CA LEU A 741 5.78 36.72 18.76
C LEU A 741 6.29 36.30 20.17
N ARG A 742 6.38 37.23 21.13
CA ARG A 742 7.10 37.02 22.40
C ARG A 742 6.54 35.88 23.26
N GLY A 743 7.38 34.88 23.53
CA GLY A 743 7.07 33.73 24.39
C GLY A 743 6.30 32.59 23.72
N LEU A 744 6.01 32.67 22.41
CA LEU A 744 5.29 31.61 21.70
C LEU A 744 6.21 30.43 21.30
N VAL A 745 7.48 30.73 20.97
CA VAL A 745 8.56 29.78 20.64
C VAL A 745 9.77 30.03 21.55
N ASP A 746 10.78 29.14 21.54
CA ASP A 746 12.02 29.36 22.28
C ASP A 746 12.99 30.30 21.55
N TYR A 747 13.35 29.98 20.30
CA TYR A 747 14.23 30.81 19.48
C TYR A 747 13.56 31.24 18.17
N ILE A 748 13.93 32.42 17.68
CA ILE A 748 13.69 32.87 16.31
C ILE A 748 15.02 32.95 15.57
N VAL A 749 15.07 32.54 14.31
CA VAL A 749 16.20 32.79 13.41
C VAL A 749 15.69 33.61 12.23
N ALA A 750 16.23 34.82 12.05
CA ALA A 750 15.74 35.79 11.06
C ALA A 750 16.76 36.89 10.73
N SER A 751 16.61 37.50 9.55
CA SER A 751 17.45 38.60 9.05
C SER A 751 16.86 39.97 9.38
N SER A 752 17.69 40.90 9.84
CA SER A 752 17.31 42.32 9.98
C SER A 752 17.39 43.07 8.63
N PHE A 753 18.17 42.58 7.66
CA PHE A 753 18.26 43.10 6.28
C PHE A 753 17.24 42.44 5.35
N THR A 754 17.17 42.93 4.11
CA THR A 754 16.69 42.12 2.98
C THR A 754 17.64 40.95 2.75
N GLU A 755 17.12 39.73 2.68
CA GLU A 755 17.85 38.53 2.29
C GLU A 755 18.21 38.58 0.79
N PRO A 756 19.29 37.91 0.34
CA PRO A 756 19.46 37.55 -1.07
C PRO A 756 18.39 36.57 -1.54
N GLY A 757 18.15 36.50 -2.86
CA GLY A 757 17.13 35.61 -3.43
C GLY A 757 17.39 34.13 -3.21
N ASP A 758 18.66 33.72 -3.10
CA ASP A 758 19.09 32.34 -2.83
C ASP A 758 18.94 31.92 -1.34
N GLY A 759 18.13 32.64 -0.55
CA GLY A 759 17.67 32.25 0.79
C GLY A 759 18.74 31.86 1.80
N TRP A 760 18.41 30.89 2.66
CA TRP A 760 19.34 30.21 3.56
C TRP A 760 19.98 28.99 2.89
N ASN A 761 21.28 28.79 3.10
CA ASN A 761 21.93 27.57 2.64
C ASN A 761 21.57 26.36 3.52
N TYR A 762 20.60 25.54 3.08
CA TYR A 762 20.05 24.40 3.81
C TYR A 762 21.03 23.23 4.02
N SER A 763 22.26 23.28 3.48
CA SER A 763 23.30 22.29 3.79
C SER A 763 23.66 22.16 5.28
N PHE A 764 23.20 23.08 6.15
CA PHE A 764 23.28 22.91 7.61
C PHE A 764 22.62 21.61 8.09
N LEU A 765 21.57 21.13 7.42
CA LEU A 765 20.84 19.89 7.75
C LEU A 765 21.74 18.66 7.74
N ALA A 766 22.75 18.63 6.86
CA ALA A 766 23.76 17.57 6.79
C ALA A 766 24.64 17.49 8.05
N ASN A 767 24.74 18.58 8.80
CA ASN A 767 25.67 18.78 9.92
C ASN A 767 24.98 18.68 11.30
N ILE A 768 23.70 18.36 11.35
CA ILE A 768 22.95 18.11 12.59
C ILE A 768 23.30 16.72 13.14
N ILE A 769 23.45 16.60 14.46
CA ILE A 769 23.75 15.36 15.18
C ILE A 769 22.77 15.19 16.35
N SER A 770 22.55 13.93 16.77
CA SER A 770 21.60 13.55 17.85
C SER A 770 21.82 14.16 19.24
N SER A 771 22.85 15.00 19.42
CA SER A 771 23.09 15.75 20.66
C SER A 771 22.90 17.27 20.55
N ASP A 772 22.60 17.80 19.37
CA ASP A 772 22.37 19.24 19.18
C ASP A 772 21.05 19.67 19.81
N ASP A 773 21.09 20.74 20.61
CA ASP A 773 19.88 21.47 21.00
C ASP A 773 19.53 22.60 20.01
N ALA A 774 18.46 23.35 20.30
CA ALA A 774 17.96 24.38 19.41
C ALA A 774 18.91 25.58 19.22
N LEU A 775 19.83 25.83 20.17
CA LEU A 775 20.89 26.80 19.97
C LEU A 775 21.98 26.25 19.06
N ASP A 776 22.41 24.99 19.27
CA ASP A 776 23.39 24.33 18.38
C ASP A 776 22.91 24.31 16.91
N VAL A 777 21.61 24.08 16.66
CA VAL A 777 21.02 24.14 15.31
C VAL A 777 20.87 25.56 14.79
N GLY A 778 20.38 26.51 15.60
CA GLY A 778 20.30 27.92 15.22
C GLY A 778 21.65 28.52 14.83
N MET A 779 22.72 28.14 15.54
CA MET A 779 24.10 28.51 15.20
C MET A 779 24.55 27.95 13.84
N LYS A 780 24.17 26.71 13.52
CA LYS A 780 24.53 26.06 12.23
C LYS A 780 23.83 26.69 11.03
N ILE A 781 22.60 27.18 11.20
CA ILE A 781 21.87 27.94 10.18
C ILE A 781 22.64 29.24 9.85
N VAL A 782 22.97 30.03 10.88
CA VAL A 782 23.73 31.28 10.73
C VAL A 782 25.14 31.04 10.15
N ASP A 783 25.82 29.99 10.60
CA ASP A 783 27.13 29.62 10.04
C ASP A 783 27.03 29.16 8.57
N ALA A 784 25.99 28.44 8.16
CA ALA A 784 25.82 28.02 6.76
C ALA A 784 25.55 29.22 5.84
N TYR A 785 24.60 30.10 6.20
CA TYR A 785 24.33 31.36 5.51
C TYR A 785 25.61 32.21 5.34
N ARG A 786 26.36 32.39 6.43
CA ARG A 786 27.63 33.12 6.44
C ARG A 786 28.69 32.50 5.53
N ASN A 787 28.81 31.17 5.54
CA ASN A 787 29.80 30.47 4.71
C ASN A 787 29.41 30.49 3.23
N PHE A 788 28.13 30.51 2.91
CA PHE A 788 27.61 30.63 1.55
C PHE A 788 27.88 32.03 0.97
N TYR A 789 27.42 33.10 1.62
CA TYR A 789 27.55 34.48 1.15
C TYR A 789 28.95 35.13 1.38
N ASN A 790 30.02 34.34 1.40
CA ASN A 790 31.39 34.81 1.68
C ASN A 790 32.03 35.71 0.59
N GLU A 791 31.33 35.98 -0.51
CA GLU A 791 31.85 36.81 -1.62
C GLU A 791 31.66 38.32 -1.39
N THR A 792 32.68 39.10 -1.78
CA THR A 792 32.72 40.57 -1.63
C THR A 792 31.69 41.33 -2.49
N PHE A 793 30.76 40.64 -3.16
CA PHE A 793 29.65 41.25 -3.89
C PHE A 793 28.57 41.76 -2.92
N TRP A 794 28.31 41.02 -1.85
CA TRP A 794 27.24 41.31 -0.90
C TRP A 794 27.60 42.41 0.12
N GLU A 795 28.90 42.70 0.29
CA GLU A 795 29.41 43.71 1.23
C GLU A 795 28.60 45.02 1.18
N ASP A 796 28.42 45.63 0.01
CA ASP A 796 27.78 46.95 -0.12
C ASP A 796 26.24 46.94 0.04
N TYR A 797 25.58 45.78 -0.07
CA TYR A 797 24.14 45.65 0.17
C TYR A 797 23.82 45.51 1.67
N GLY A 798 24.66 44.75 2.37
CA GLY A 798 24.46 44.36 3.77
C GLY A 798 23.84 42.99 3.89
N LEU A 799 24.33 42.20 4.84
CA LEU A 799 23.84 40.87 5.18
C LEU A 799 23.58 40.80 6.69
N SER A 800 22.61 39.98 7.08
CA SER A 800 22.42 39.60 8.48
C SER A 800 21.72 38.25 8.59
N LEU A 801 22.15 37.38 9.49
CA LEU A 801 21.28 36.35 10.04
C LEU A 801 21.65 36.14 11.52
N ALA A 802 20.64 36.05 12.39
CA ALA A 802 20.86 35.96 13.82
C ALA A 802 19.82 35.09 14.53
N VAL A 803 20.25 34.51 15.65
CA VAL A 803 19.44 33.72 16.59
C VAL A 803 19.02 34.62 17.75
N TYR A 804 17.72 34.68 18.02
CA TYR A 804 17.13 35.51 19.07
C TYR A 804 16.50 34.64 20.16
N ASP A 805 16.92 34.77 21.42
CA ASP A 805 16.20 34.19 22.58
C ASP A 805 14.94 35.02 22.84
N VAL A 806 13.80 34.48 22.42
CA VAL A 806 12.51 35.18 22.45
C VAL A 806 12.08 35.50 23.90
N ASN A 807 12.61 34.79 24.89
CA ASN A 807 12.36 35.08 26.31
C ASN A 807 12.98 36.41 26.77
N GLN A 808 14.08 36.87 26.16
CA GLN A 808 14.76 38.12 26.54
C GLN A 808 14.16 39.38 25.91
N VAL A 809 13.25 39.25 24.93
CA VAL A 809 12.62 40.39 24.23
C VAL A 809 11.95 41.37 25.20
N THR A 810 11.40 40.86 26.32
CA THR A 810 10.83 41.69 27.39
C THR A 810 11.87 42.58 28.08
N GLY A 811 13.12 42.13 28.25
CA GLY A 811 14.21 42.93 28.83
C GLY A 811 14.65 44.08 27.92
N VAL A 812 14.75 43.82 26.61
CA VAL A 812 15.01 44.87 25.60
C VAL A 812 13.90 45.91 25.60
N THR A 813 12.64 45.46 25.59
CA THR A 813 11.49 46.36 25.46
C THR A 813 11.12 47.12 26.74
N ASP A 814 11.39 46.60 27.94
CA ASP A 814 11.32 47.38 29.19
C ASP A 814 12.34 48.54 29.21
N SER A 815 13.58 48.27 28.79
CA SER A 815 14.64 49.28 28.66
C SER A 815 14.30 50.31 27.58
N LEU A 816 13.81 49.86 26.43
CA LEU A 816 13.40 50.71 25.31
C LEU A 816 12.19 51.58 25.67
N ASN A 817 11.20 51.05 26.37
CA ASN A 817 10.04 51.80 26.84
C ASN A 817 10.45 52.86 27.87
N SER A 818 11.43 52.56 28.72
CA SER A 818 12.01 53.51 29.68
C SER A 818 12.76 54.65 28.96
N LEU A 819 13.54 54.32 27.92
CA LEU A 819 14.20 55.29 27.03
C LEU A 819 13.18 56.17 26.31
N ALA A 820 12.19 55.58 25.65
CA ALA A 820 11.15 56.28 24.89
C ALA A 820 10.32 57.22 25.77
N SER A 821 9.81 56.71 26.90
CA SER A 821 9.11 57.50 27.93
C SER A 821 9.96 58.68 28.39
N ARG A 822 11.27 58.48 28.55
CA ARG A 822 12.18 59.55 28.97
C ARG A 822 12.34 60.61 27.88
N LEU A 823 12.54 60.22 26.62
CA LEU A 823 12.66 61.11 25.48
C LEU A 823 11.41 61.97 25.30
N VAL A 824 10.21 61.36 25.33
CA VAL A 824 8.91 62.06 25.31
C VAL A 824 8.84 63.10 26.43
N SER A 825 9.22 62.73 27.66
CA SER A 825 9.15 63.61 28.84
C SER A 825 10.04 64.87 28.79
N ILE A 826 11.00 64.93 27.85
CA ILE A 826 11.95 66.05 27.68
C ILE A 826 11.96 66.66 26.27
N MET A 827 11.05 66.23 25.38
CA MET A 827 11.14 66.55 23.95
C MET A 827 10.94 68.03 23.64
N ASP A 828 12.03 68.72 23.32
CA ASP A 828 12.05 70.10 22.84
C ASP A 828 12.77 70.23 21.48
N ASP A 829 12.74 71.44 20.91
CA ASP A 829 13.31 71.70 19.58
C ASP A 829 14.85 71.54 19.55
N SER A 830 15.52 71.61 20.71
CA SER A 830 16.94 71.30 20.82
C SER A 830 17.19 69.81 20.77
N LEU A 831 16.33 68.99 21.40
CA LEU A 831 16.45 67.53 21.32
C LEU A 831 16.12 67.02 19.92
N ARG A 832 15.05 67.52 19.28
CA ARG A 832 14.75 67.23 17.86
C ARG A 832 15.94 67.56 16.96
N SER A 833 16.54 68.73 17.13
CA SER A 833 17.73 69.12 16.37
C SER A 833 18.97 68.25 16.65
N THR A 834 19.07 67.61 17.83
CA THR A 834 20.14 66.64 18.12
C THR A 834 19.88 65.32 17.41
N ILE A 835 18.66 64.77 17.50
CA ILE A 835 18.27 63.50 16.83
C ILE A 835 18.48 63.63 15.32
N ASN A 836 17.96 64.69 14.71
CA ASN A 836 18.13 64.98 13.27
C ASN A 836 19.60 65.20 12.85
N SER A 837 20.54 65.36 13.79
CA SER A 837 21.97 65.57 13.49
C SER A 837 22.78 64.27 13.48
N PHE A 838 22.33 63.21 14.16
CA PHE A 838 22.97 61.89 14.12
C PHE A 838 22.19 60.88 13.28
N TYR A 839 20.87 61.03 13.15
CA TYR A 839 20.01 60.09 12.42
C TYR A 839 20.54 59.70 11.01
N PRO A 840 21.00 60.63 10.14
CA PRO A 840 21.50 60.28 8.80
C PRO A 840 22.84 59.52 8.78
N GLY A 841 23.40 59.20 9.95
CA GLY A 841 24.56 58.33 10.11
C GLY A 841 24.25 56.99 10.79
N LEU A 842 22.98 56.73 11.16
CA LEU A 842 22.56 55.45 11.71
C LEU A 842 22.53 54.37 10.61
N MET A 843 22.93 53.15 10.97
CA MET A 843 22.77 51.98 10.10
C MET A 843 21.30 51.81 9.65
N GLN A 844 21.09 51.69 8.34
CA GLN A 844 19.77 51.50 7.72
C GLN A 844 19.65 50.08 7.17
N TYR A 845 18.62 49.36 7.61
CA TYR A 845 18.31 48.01 7.16
C TYR A 845 17.55 48.00 5.83
N TYR A 846 16.72 49.01 5.57
CA TYR A 846 15.95 49.13 4.33
C TYR A 846 16.49 50.30 3.48
N PRO A 847 17.07 50.06 2.28
CA PRO A 847 17.87 51.08 1.58
C PRO A 847 17.06 52.04 0.69
N ASP A 848 15.90 51.64 0.18
CA ASP A 848 15.08 52.49 -0.70
C ASP A 848 14.29 53.57 0.07
N TYR A 849 13.98 53.29 1.34
CA TYR A 849 13.26 54.19 2.24
C TYR A 849 13.81 54.04 3.67
N ASN A 850 14.27 55.14 4.28
CA ASN A 850 14.79 55.17 5.66
C ASN A 850 13.63 54.90 6.66
N LEU A 851 13.25 53.63 6.84
CA LEU A 851 12.16 53.19 7.71
C LEU A 851 12.66 52.40 8.92
N LEU A 852 13.57 51.46 8.67
CA LEU A 852 14.14 50.54 9.64
C LEU A 852 15.60 50.91 9.90
N VAL A 853 15.88 51.34 11.14
CA VAL A 853 17.23 51.66 11.62
C VAL A 853 17.72 50.57 12.56
N ASP A 854 19.03 50.47 12.77
CA ASP A 854 19.57 49.59 13.80
C ASP A 854 19.32 50.14 15.22
N LEU A 855 18.71 49.31 16.06
CA LEU A 855 18.33 49.66 17.42
C LEU A 855 19.55 49.85 18.34
N ASN A 856 20.63 49.11 18.13
CA ASN A 856 21.84 49.21 18.95
C ASN A 856 22.62 50.49 18.61
N ASP A 857 22.86 50.77 17.32
CA ASP A 857 23.47 52.03 16.86
C ASP A 857 22.60 53.25 17.23
N CYS A 858 21.27 53.12 17.12
CA CYS A 858 20.34 54.15 17.60
C CYS A 858 20.52 54.43 19.10
N ALA A 859 20.61 53.39 19.94
CA ALA A 859 20.86 53.52 21.37
C ALA A 859 22.24 54.13 21.68
N ILE A 860 23.31 53.63 21.03
CA ILE A 860 24.68 54.13 21.18
C ILE A 860 24.77 55.61 20.77
N SER A 861 24.14 55.99 19.66
CA SER A 861 24.06 57.37 19.18
C SER A 861 23.23 58.26 20.14
N MET A 862 22.11 57.78 20.66
CA MET A 862 21.35 58.49 21.70
C MET A 862 22.20 58.71 22.96
N GLN A 863 22.96 57.72 23.43
CA GLN A 863 23.88 57.86 24.56
C GLN A 863 25.00 58.88 24.27
N ALA A 864 25.58 58.85 23.07
CA ALA A 864 26.72 59.68 22.70
C ALA A 864 26.33 61.16 22.52
N TYR A 865 25.19 61.45 21.88
CA TYR A 865 24.80 62.80 21.47
C TYR A 865 23.80 63.48 22.42
N ILE A 866 22.96 62.74 23.16
CA ILE A 866 21.95 63.32 24.06
C ILE A 866 22.52 63.48 25.47
N ASN A 867 22.90 64.70 25.81
CA ASN A 867 23.45 65.07 27.13
C ASN A 867 22.36 65.12 28.24
N ASN A 868 21.80 63.95 28.57
CA ASN A 868 20.86 63.73 29.66
C ASN A 868 21.21 62.39 30.35
N SER A 869 21.49 62.42 31.66
CA SER A 869 21.96 61.25 32.42
C SER A 869 21.06 60.03 32.32
N ASP A 870 19.76 60.25 32.20
CA ASP A 870 18.75 59.21 32.29
C ASP A 870 18.62 58.55 30.92
N VAL A 871 18.61 59.35 29.84
CA VAL A 871 18.71 58.86 28.44
C VAL A 871 20.00 58.06 28.25
N GLN A 872 21.13 58.57 28.74
CA GLN A 872 22.42 57.86 28.67
C GLN A 872 22.46 56.54 29.46
N THR A 873 21.60 56.40 30.48
CA THR A 873 21.46 55.17 31.25
C THR A 873 20.53 54.19 30.52
N TYR A 874 19.31 54.61 30.17
CA TYR A 874 18.34 53.74 29.49
C TYR A 874 18.83 53.26 28.11
N ALA A 875 19.55 54.09 27.36
CA ALA A 875 20.17 53.67 26.11
C ALA A 875 21.29 52.63 26.32
N ASN A 876 22.04 52.70 27.43
CA ASN A 876 22.99 51.66 27.80
C ASN A 876 22.28 50.34 28.16
N GLU A 877 21.13 50.43 28.83
CA GLU A 877 20.32 49.29 29.27
C GLU A 877 19.62 48.62 28.06
N VAL A 878 19.32 49.35 26.98
CA VAL A 878 18.89 48.78 25.69
C VAL A 878 20.02 47.95 25.07
N SER A 879 21.20 48.52 24.82
CA SER A 879 22.33 47.77 24.24
C SER A 879 22.71 46.53 25.07
N GLN A 880 22.74 46.65 26.40
CA GLN A 880 23.03 45.50 27.28
C GLN A 880 21.93 44.43 27.33
N SER A 881 20.70 44.78 26.94
CA SER A 881 19.61 43.81 26.81
C SER A 881 19.64 43.15 25.43
N LEU A 882 20.11 43.86 24.39
CA LEU A 882 20.37 43.30 23.07
C LEU A 882 21.48 42.24 23.11
N GLU A 883 22.55 42.48 23.90
CA GLU A 883 23.59 41.49 24.25
C GLU A 883 23.05 40.19 24.90
N GLN A 884 21.77 40.14 25.29
CA GLN A 884 21.11 38.93 25.82
C GLN A 884 20.05 38.38 24.87
N LEU A 885 19.38 39.24 24.09
CA LEU A 885 18.43 38.83 23.07
C LEU A 885 19.12 38.15 21.89
N VAL A 886 20.18 38.76 21.34
CA VAL A 886 20.92 38.22 20.20
C VAL A 886 22.04 37.33 20.72
N ILE A 887 21.87 36.01 20.57
CA ILE A 887 22.75 35.02 21.21
C ILE A 887 23.77 34.41 20.23
N TYR A 888 23.51 34.50 18.93
CA TYR A 888 24.48 34.22 17.87
C TYR A 888 24.11 34.99 16.60
N GLU A 889 25.10 35.48 15.86
CA GLU A 889 24.89 36.41 14.74
C GLU A 889 26.00 36.34 13.70
N TYR A 890 25.63 36.68 12.47
CA TYR A 890 26.51 37.20 11.44
C TYR A 890 25.81 38.41 10.82
N ALA A 891 26.38 39.62 10.91
CA ALA A 891 25.88 40.78 10.19
C ALA A 891 27.01 41.76 9.83
N GLU A 892 27.00 42.25 8.59
CA GLU A 892 27.95 43.26 8.12
C GLU A 892 27.43 44.08 6.93
N LYS A 893 27.95 45.31 6.76
CA LYS A 893 27.67 46.18 5.61
C LYS A 893 28.87 47.07 5.27
N SER A 894 29.21 47.18 3.99
CA SER A 894 30.43 47.76 3.41
C SER A 894 31.71 47.43 4.23
N GLY A 895 31.90 46.15 4.55
CA GLY A 895 33.05 45.65 5.34
C GLY A 895 33.06 46.08 6.82
N THR A 896 31.92 46.54 7.35
CA THR A 896 31.74 46.90 8.77
C THR A 896 30.80 45.89 9.42
N SER A 897 31.30 45.11 10.38
CA SER A 897 30.49 44.23 11.22
C SER A 897 29.48 45.05 12.02
N ILE A 898 28.25 44.53 12.16
CA ILE A 898 27.19 45.07 13.00
C ILE A 898 27.08 44.14 14.23
N GLU A 899 26.93 44.70 15.43
CA GLU A 899 26.86 43.95 16.69
C GLU A 899 25.42 43.98 17.24
N ASN A 900 24.82 42.82 17.51
CA ASN A 900 23.42 42.66 17.94
C ASN A 900 22.40 43.21 16.92
N PRO A 901 22.40 42.74 15.65
CA PRO A 901 21.52 43.25 14.60
C PRO A 901 20.05 43.07 14.96
N VAL A 902 19.37 44.18 15.23
CA VAL A 902 17.92 44.24 15.45
C VAL A 902 17.41 45.53 14.83
N SER A 903 16.49 45.42 13.87
CA SER A 903 15.85 46.58 13.27
C SER A 903 14.74 47.15 14.16
N ILE A 904 14.52 48.47 14.06
CA ILE A 904 13.38 49.18 14.66
C ILE A 904 12.85 50.25 13.71
N PHE A 905 11.53 50.43 13.68
CA PHE A 905 10.88 51.47 12.92
C PHE A 905 11.14 52.86 13.49
N MET A 906 11.82 53.69 12.72
CA MET A 906 12.12 55.07 13.05
C MET A 906 12.28 55.89 11.76
N PRO A 907 11.18 56.22 11.05
CA PRO A 907 11.27 56.86 9.75
C PRO A 907 11.71 58.32 9.82
N ASP A 908 12.38 58.84 8.79
CA ASP A 908 12.77 60.25 8.69
C ASP A 908 11.73 61.17 8.04
N ASP A 909 10.88 60.65 7.15
CA ASP A 909 9.71 61.35 6.65
C ASP A 909 8.47 61.07 7.54
N PRO A 910 7.91 62.08 8.24
CA PRO A 910 6.69 61.92 9.04
C PRO A 910 5.45 61.47 8.25
N ASN A 911 5.46 61.56 6.91
CA ASN A 911 4.40 61.00 6.08
C ASN A 911 4.22 59.49 6.33
N PHE A 912 5.31 58.75 6.61
CA PHE A 912 5.22 57.31 6.90
C PHE A 912 4.47 56.99 8.18
N LEU A 913 4.51 57.86 9.21
CA LEU A 913 3.67 57.70 10.41
C LEU A 913 2.17 57.78 10.10
N THR A 914 1.79 58.48 9.03
CA THR A 914 0.38 58.58 8.58
C THR A 914 0.01 57.46 7.61
N TYR A 915 0.94 57.04 6.75
CA TYR A 915 0.72 55.97 5.76
C TYR A 915 0.65 54.58 6.40
N LEU A 916 1.54 54.30 7.35
CA LEU A 916 1.70 53.01 8.03
C LEU A 916 1.02 52.96 9.41
N GLY A 917 0.45 54.09 9.87
CA GLY A 917 0.06 54.28 11.27
C GLY A 917 -1.08 53.38 11.75
N ILE A 918 -2.00 52.98 10.86
CA ILE A 918 -3.10 52.06 11.18
C ILE A 918 -2.52 50.69 11.58
N ASP A 919 -1.63 50.17 10.75
CA ASP A 919 -1.07 48.83 10.83
C ASP A 919 0.02 48.78 11.91
N TYR A 920 0.80 49.85 12.06
CA TYR A 920 1.67 49.98 13.23
C TYR A 920 0.87 50.00 14.54
N SER A 921 -0.33 50.59 14.56
CA SER A 921 -1.18 50.61 15.75
C SER A 921 -1.90 49.29 16.05
N SER A 922 -1.92 48.31 15.13
CA SER A 922 -2.48 46.98 15.42
C SER A 922 -1.49 46.07 16.18
N LEU A 923 -0.18 46.32 16.08
CA LEU A 923 0.86 45.61 16.83
C LEU A 923 0.78 45.88 18.34
N LEU A 924 0.97 44.85 19.15
CA LEU A 924 1.08 44.95 20.61
C LEU A 924 2.24 45.88 21.01
N PHE A 925 3.34 45.88 20.27
CA PHE A 925 4.49 46.75 20.49
C PHE A 925 4.11 48.25 20.56
N SER A 926 3.29 48.71 19.61
CA SER A 926 2.87 50.12 19.53
C SER A 926 1.78 50.49 20.54
N GLN A 927 0.95 49.50 20.92
CA GLN A 927 -0.10 49.65 21.93
C GLN A 927 0.47 49.71 23.35
N GLU A 928 1.35 48.77 23.71
CA GLU A 928 1.88 48.60 25.07
C GLU A 928 3.05 49.53 25.40
N LEU A 929 3.89 49.90 24.41
CA LEU A 929 5.12 50.67 24.62
C LEU A 929 4.98 52.14 24.18
N SER A 930 5.90 52.98 24.66
CA SER A 930 5.92 54.43 24.39
C SER A 930 6.76 54.84 23.17
N TRP A 931 7.17 53.89 22.31
CA TRP A 931 7.98 54.21 21.11
C TRP A 931 7.15 54.96 20.06
N SER A 932 5.87 54.60 19.90
CA SER A 932 4.89 55.38 19.11
C SER A 932 4.79 56.83 19.59
N ASP A 933 4.58 57.04 20.90
CA ASP A 933 4.55 58.37 21.53
C ASP A 933 5.86 59.16 21.29
N PHE A 934 7.02 58.49 21.23
CA PHE A 934 8.32 59.08 20.90
C PHE A 934 8.41 59.53 19.44
N LEU A 935 7.99 58.69 18.48
CA LEU A 935 7.99 59.04 17.05
C LEU A 935 7.11 60.26 16.78
N GLU A 936 5.88 60.29 17.34
CA GLU A 936 4.99 61.45 17.23
C GLU A 936 5.59 62.72 17.86
N SER A 937 6.22 62.57 19.04
CA SER A 937 6.86 63.68 19.76
C SER A 937 8.07 64.25 19.03
N TRP A 938 8.87 63.38 18.38
CA TRP A 938 10.01 63.77 17.56
C TRP A 938 9.55 64.55 16.33
N HIS A 939 8.62 63.99 15.56
CA HIS A 939 8.14 64.53 14.28
C HIS A 939 7.14 65.69 14.39
N GLN A 940 6.53 65.90 15.56
CA GLN A 940 5.44 66.88 15.75
C GLN A 940 4.18 66.57 14.90
N SER A 941 3.96 65.31 14.52
CA SER A 941 2.75 64.85 13.82
C SER A 941 1.48 65.02 14.68
N GLY A 942 1.65 64.88 15.99
CA GLY A 942 0.55 64.63 16.92
C GLY A 942 0.03 63.18 16.82
N ASP A 943 -1.07 62.97 17.52
CA ASP A 943 -1.88 61.76 17.74
C ASP A 943 -2.31 61.07 16.41
N VAL A 944 -1.38 60.40 15.71
CA VAL A 944 -1.61 59.70 14.41
C VAL A 944 -1.35 58.19 14.49
N LEU A 945 -0.49 57.75 15.40
CA LEU A 945 -0.27 56.35 15.80
C LEU A 945 -1.11 55.98 17.04
N SER A 946 -1.61 56.98 17.77
CA SER A 946 -2.18 56.84 19.11
C SER A 946 -3.53 56.11 19.21
N TYR A 947 -3.92 55.29 18.22
CA TYR A 947 -5.18 54.53 18.24
C TYR A 947 -5.08 53.26 19.11
N LYS A 948 -4.89 53.45 20.41
CA LYS A 948 -4.85 52.35 21.39
C LYS A 948 -6.25 51.76 21.56
N SER A 949 -6.55 50.69 20.82
CA SER A 949 -7.88 50.07 20.78
C SER A 949 -8.24 49.38 22.10
N GLU A 950 -9.52 49.39 22.50
CA GLU A 950 -10.03 48.56 23.61
C GLU A 950 -10.46 47.15 23.14
N SER A 951 -10.19 46.78 21.89
CA SER A 951 -10.68 45.55 21.25
C SER A 951 -9.68 44.41 21.34
N THR A 952 -9.68 43.71 22.48
CA THR A 952 -9.23 42.31 22.51
C THR A 952 -10.21 41.49 21.67
N VAL A 953 -9.78 41.06 20.47
CA VAL A 953 -10.55 40.11 19.65
C VAL A 953 -10.56 38.76 20.36
N SER A 954 -11.74 38.30 20.78
CA SER A 954 -11.92 36.95 21.32
C SER A 954 -12.34 36.02 20.18
N LEU A 955 -11.42 35.13 19.78
CA LEU A 955 -11.74 34.04 18.86
C LEU A 955 -12.64 32.98 19.53
N ASP A 956 -13.37 32.23 18.70
CA ASP A 956 -14.25 31.15 19.16
C ASP A 956 -13.49 29.82 18.99
N ASN A 957 -12.84 29.35 20.06
CA ASN A 957 -11.99 28.15 20.07
C ASN A 957 -12.85 26.87 19.86
N SER A 958 -13.33 26.65 18.64
CA SER A 958 -14.26 25.57 18.29
C SER A 958 -13.57 24.32 17.71
N LEU A 959 -12.35 24.45 17.22
CA LEU A 959 -11.50 23.32 16.84
C LEU A 959 -10.95 22.60 18.07
N LYS A 960 -10.68 21.31 17.92
CA LYS A 960 -10.13 20.44 18.95
C LYS A 960 -9.06 19.58 18.31
N LYS A 961 -7.90 19.49 18.97
CA LYS A 961 -6.81 18.55 18.67
C LYS A 961 -7.33 17.24 18.07
N LYS A 962 -7.04 17.02 16.79
CA LYS A 962 -7.32 15.75 16.11
C LYS A 962 -6.27 14.74 16.62
N GLU A 963 -6.62 13.94 17.62
CA GLU A 963 -5.76 12.81 18.02
C GLU A 963 -5.55 11.89 16.80
N LEU A 964 -4.28 11.65 16.44
CA LEU A 964 -3.92 10.59 15.50
C LEU A 964 -4.52 9.28 16.01
N LYS A 965 -5.36 8.65 15.16
CA LYS A 965 -5.91 7.32 15.41
C LYS A 965 -5.04 6.20 14.86
N SER A 966 -3.92 6.52 14.21
CA SER A 966 -2.97 5.57 13.65
C SER A 966 -1.56 6.04 14.04
N PRO A 967 -0.62 5.12 14.32
CA PRO A 967 0.80 5.45 14.49
C PRO A 967 1.51 5.79 13.16
N PHE A 968 0.79 5.75 12.03
CA PHE A 968 1.27 6.16 10.71
C PHE A 968 0.53 7.41 10.23
N LEU A 969 1.23 8.27 9.48
CA LEU A 969 0.57 9.32 8.71
C LEU A 969 -0.04 8.76 7.41
N SER A 970 -0.84 9.59 6.73
CA SER A 970 -1.30 9.35 5.37
C SER A 970 -1.50 10.71 4.70
N PHE A 971 -0.74 10.99 3.64
CA PHE A 971 -0.83 12.26 2.92
C PHE A 971 -2.12 12.34 2.12
N ARG A 972 -2.51 11.24 1.45
CA ARG A 972 -3.80 11.16 0.73
C ARG A 972 -5.01 11.41 1.65
N LYS A 973 -4.92 11.00 2.92
CA LYS A 973 -5.93 11.35 3.93
C LYS A 973 -5.86 12.82 4.33
N LEU A 974 -4.67 13.40 4.52
CA LEU A 974 -4.53 14.82 4.85
C LEU A 974 -5.17 15.72 3.77
N ILE A 975 -4.87 15.47 2.49
CA ILE A 975 -5.47 16.18 1.34
C ILE A 975 -7.00 16.11 1.40
N ARG A 976 -7.57 14.91 1.60
CA ARG A 976 -9.03 14.75 1.67
C ARG A 976 -9.63 15.44 2.90
N ASP A 977 -9.02 15.27 4.08
CA ASP A 977 -9.43 15.90 5.35
C ASP A 977 -9.18 17.43 5.37
N LEU A 978 -8.57 18.01 4.33
CA LEU A 978 -8.49 19.46 4.02
C LEU A 978 -9.59 19.92 3.05
N SER A 979 -10.01 19.06 2.11
CA SER A 979 -11.04 19.35 1.11
C SER A 979 -12.51 19.28 1.60
N GLU A 980 -12.75 18.99 2.89
CA GLU A 980 -14.07 18.80 3.53
C GLU A 980 -14.46 19.90 4.54
#